data_AF-A0A087DEF2-F1
#
_entry.id   AF-A0A087DEF2-F1
#
_cell.length_a   1.000
_cell.length_b   1.000
_cell.length_c   1.000
_cell.angle_alpha   90.00
_cell.angle_beta   90.00
_cell.angle_gamma   90.00
#
_symmetry.space_group_name_H-M   'P 1'
#
loop_
_entity.id
_entity.type
_entity.pdbx_description
1 polymer ?
#
loop_
_entity_poly.entity_id
_entity_poly.type
_entity_poly.pdbx_seq_one_letter_code
_entity_poly.pdbx_strand_id
1 'polypeptide(L)'
;MSEDIKLFVSCHKPGTHIPENNLLEPIQVGSALSASRMPNMLHDDDGESISQKNRSYCELTGQYWAWKNTDADYYGFLHYRRYFNFSDTEYPIHHEPFIFGDVTFDRNDKETLQRIDFDEETMRRVITAHDFIAPEPIEAMEKTTVYEQYRDSFGHHIEDLDTVMDIIRLKYPDIWPSAQKYLNQTKVYVCNMFVMKRELFRTYSEFLFDVLATHEQLRDISHYTPVARRVSGYLGERICGMYLTYLYDKGYNGINLQRVYFRNTDEQQHAATTSNAPRNAEKLQLTPIVRGPGKIYAGLQAEGLKPNWKFKVSSISSDGKPLPAKIVPTGTKPVLVLPIVAHDQTTSVQATDDAHNNHVFADITINRRMAQLQSVANRFLHNDAGSIRNCDKQLLESDARVSADALINNLDGTEIIHGHVSIPLMHEGNPNDYVNIIALDGLGNHLSTEDWICMGEELSDDASLPGLRIRKVSFSLRIPRSDTFIIWVQFPDSDHQDAFLCSLPAQTQALRNLWARQTEPACAAGDYDKWFRSRQRATVGELMAQRHARFTIKPKYSIIVPLYKTPIPFLRAMANSVVKQTYPNWELLLVNASPEEQELSEVVDKLCAQDKRIQHITLQKNQGITLNTNEGIKLATGDFLCFLDHDDVLEPDALFCYTRAVNEHPDTDMLYCDEDKLDNGKYREPFFKTEWNPDLLLGMNYVCHFLTVRKSIMDTLDLPGKEYDGSQDWHMTFRIGEKARYVHHEPRVLYHWRVHSQSTAARADQKDYTLDSSRLSIETHLERCGIKGEVVDSPLMPRRFKVNYALGNHPMVSIIIPNKDAVSVLHNCLSSIRKLTTYDNYEVVIVENNSEDPFTFKYYEMAQQLDPHVRVVTLEGMESFNFSRIINFGASQAKGDYYLMLNNDTEVITPNWIEELLGPCMREDVGITGAKLLFPDNTIQHAGISFGPDGPGHLYYQEPRNYPGNFEATMLARDLGAVTGACLMVSKDAFDKVHGMTEELAVNYNDVDFCLKVLREKLLVVFIPTAELHHYESVSRGSDASGKKAIRFEKERGEFMSRWPEAFTVKAPFENPNMQFGILYQILNRNYKRANQ
;
A
#
# COMPACT_ATOMS: atom_id res chain seq x y z
N MET A 1 53.61 -33.96 6.54
CA MET A 1 53.93 -32.52 6.62
C MET A 1 52.64 -31.89 7.11
N SER A 2 52.65 -31.27 8.29
CA SER A 2 51.46 -30.58 8.80
C SER A 2 51.09 -29.48 7.81
N GLU A 3 49.82 -29.42 7.40
CA GLU A 3 49.28 -28.41 6.51
C GLU A 3 49.65 -27.00 7.03
N ASP A 4 50.06 -26.10 6.12
CA ASP A 4 50.36 -24.71 6.46
C ASP A 4 49.05 -23.93 6.64
N ILE A 5 48.71 -23.56 7.86
CA ILE A 5 47.46 -22.89 8.22
C ILE A 5 47.80 -21.50 8.75
N LYS A 6 47.27 -20.45 8.10
CA LYS A 6 47.46 -19.05 8.51
C LYS A 6 46.13 -18.39 8.81
N LEU A 7 45.90 -18.07 10.07
CA LEU A 7 44.70 -17.39 10.55
C LEU A 7 45.05 -15.93 10.86
N PHE A 8 44.73 -15.03 9.94
CA PHE A 8 45.03 -13.62 10.06
C PHE A 8 44.11 -12.95 11.07
N VAL A 9 44.68 -12.30 12.09
CA VAL A 9 43.93 -11.60 13.13
C VAL A 9 44.03 -10.10 12.90
N SER A 10 42.92 -9.48 12.48
CA SER A 10 42.88 -8.04 12.18
C SER A 10 42.95 -7.19 13.45
N CYS A 11 44.00 -6.36 13.55
CA CYS A 11 44.31 -5.50 14.68
C CYS A 11 44.27 -4.01 14.28
N HIS A 12 43.58 -3.18 15.07
CA HIS A 12 43.51 -1.71 14.86
C HIS A 12 43.71 -0.89 16.13
N LYS A 13 43.96 -1.52 17.29
CA LYS A 13 44.21 -0.86 18.58
C LYS A 13 45.55 -1.30 19.19
N PRO A 14 46.41 -0.36 19.63
CA PRO A 14 47.63 -0.69 20.37
C PRO A 14 47.31 -1.41 21.70
N GLY A 15 48.18 -2.34 22.12
CA GLY A 15 48.05 -3.05 23.40
C GLY A 15 47.04 -4.21 23.41
N THR A 16 46.55 -4.62 22.25
CA THR A 16 45.63 -5.75 22.11
C THR A 16 46.34 -7.08 22.39
N HIS A 17 45.86 -7.84 23.38
CA HIS A 17 46.39 -9.18 23.67
C HIS A 17 45.91 -10.21 22.63
N ILE A 18 46.84 -10.78 21.87
CA ILE A 18 46.61 -11.92 20.96
C ILE A 18 47.16 -13.19 21.63
N PRO A 19 46.37 -14.28 21.71
CA PRO A 19 46.83 -15.53 22.31
C PRO A 19 48.07 -16.08 21.59
N GLU A 20 49.00 -16.66 22.35
CA GLU A 20 50.14 -17.38 21.77
C GLU A 20 49.65 -18.68 21.09
N ASN A 21 49.65 -18.70 19.76
CA ASN A 21 49.30 -19.85 18.94
C ASN A 21 49.97 -19.74 17.57
N ASN A 22 50.68 -20.78 17.13
CA ASN A 22 51.47 -20.77 15.89
C ASN A 22 50.64 -20.69 14.61
N LEU A 23 49.31 -20.87 14.71
CA LEU A 23 48.39 -20.73 13.57
C LEU A 23 47.94 -19.27 13.36
N LEU A 24 48.14 -18.39 14.36
CA LEU A 24 47.68 -17.00 14.31
C LEU A 24 48.74 -16.08 13.72
N GLU A 25 48.32 -15.28 12.75
CA GLU A 25 49.14 -14.25 12.10
C GLU A 25 48.53 -12.87 12.39
N PRO A 26 48.92 -12.19 13.49
CA PRO A 26 48.39 -10.87 13.77
C PRO A 26 48.80 -9.88 12.67
N ILE A 27 47.85 -9.10 12.18
CA ILE A 27 48.08 -8.10 11.12
C ILE A 27 47.45 -6.75 11.50
N GLN A 28 48.25 -5.69 11.45
CA GLN A 28 47.76 -4.32 11.56
C GLN A 28 47.09 -3.89 10.26
N VAL A 29 45.78 -3.64 10.32
CA VAL A 29 45.00 -3.15 9.18
C VAL A 29 44.96 -1.61 9.15
N GLY A 30 44.99 -1.02 7.97
CA GLY A 30 45.06 0.44 7.78
C GLY A 30 46.40 1.04 8.20
N SER A 31 47.49 0.26 8.15
CA SER A 31 48.83 0.68 8.55
C SER A 31 49.29 1.95 7.82
N ALA A 32 48.93 2.09 6.55
CA ALA A 32 49.26 3.28 5.75
C ALA A 32 48.56 4.57 6.22
N LEU A 33 47.49 4.46 7.02
CA LEU A 33 46.72 5.56 7.59
C LEU A 33 46.95 5.75 9.10
N SER A 34 47.72 4.86 9.72
CA SER A 34 47.98 4.86 11.17
C SER A 34 49.08 5.85 11.55
N ALA A 35 48.94 6.49 12.71
CA ALA A 35 49.97 7.35 13.28
C ALA A 35 51.19 6.58 13.80
N SER A 36 51.07 5.26 14.01
CA SER A 36 52.13 4.39 14.53
C SER A 36 52.00 2.95 14.03
N ARG A 37 53.14 2.30 13.76
CA ARG A 37 53.24 0.87 13.46
C ARG A 37 53.36 0.06 14.74
N MET A 38 52.57 -1.00 14.87
CA MET A 38 52.52 -1.83 16.06
C MET A 38 53.63 -2.89 16.01
N PRO A 39 54.41 -3.07 17.09
CA PRO A 39 55.48 -4.05 17.11
C PRO A 39 54.93 -5.49 17.13
N ASN A 40 55.70 -6.44 16.58
CA ASN A 40 55.41 -7.89 16.61
C ASN A 40 54.14 -8.33 15.85
N MET A 41 53.80 -7.67 14.75
CA MET A 41 52.73 -8.11 13.84
C MET A 41 53.05 -7.76 12.38
N LEU A 42 52.33 -8.39 11.45
CA LEU A 42 52.33 -8.04 10.03
C LEU A 42 51.66 -6.68 9.82
N HIS A 43 51.96 -6.01 8.71
CA HIS A 43 51.32 -4.74 8.37
C HIS A 43 50.75 -4.80 6.96
N ASP A 44 49.48 -4.40 6.81
CA ASP A 44 48.77 -4.51 5.54
C ASP A 44 49.27 -3.56 4.44
N ASP A 45 50.26 -2.70 4.72
CA ASP A 45 50.95 -1.82 3.77
C ASP A 45 52.34 -2.34 3.32
N ASP A 46 52.76 -3.51 3.79
CA ASP A 46 54.04 -4.14 3.42
C ASP A 46 53.89 -5.06 2.19
N GLY A 47 54.08 -4.55 0.97
CA GLY A 47 53.97 -5.34 -0.28
C GLY A 47 52.84 -4.87 -1.19
N GLU A 48 52.16 -5.78 -1.90
CA GLU A 48 50.98 -5.40 -2.69
C GLU A 48 49.79 -5.13 -1.75
N SER A 49 49.24 -3.92 -1.79
CA SER A 49 48.38 -3.42 -0.73
C SER A 49 47.28 -2.48 -1.22
N ILE A 50 46.15 -2.52 -0.51
CA ILE A 50 45.09 -1.51 -0.56
C ILE A 50 44.90 -0.81 0.80
N SER A 51 45.92 -0.80 1.67
CA SER A 51 45.87 -0.24 3.04
C SER A 51 45.37 1.21 3.08
N GLN A 52 45.67 2.01 2.06
CA GLN A 52 45.16 3.38 1.91
C GLN A 52 43.63 3.47 1.79
N LYS A 53 42.96 2.39 1.38
CA LYS A 53 41.50 2.29 1.28
C LYS A 53 40.82 1.85 2.58
N ASN A 54 41.56 1.65 3.67
CA ASN A 54 41.02 1.10 4.93
C ASN A 54 39.84 1.90 5.50
N ARG A 55 39.77 3.22 5.27
CA ARG A 55 38.60 4.04 5.65
C ARG A 55 37.27 3.56 5.04
N SER A 56 37.31 2.90 3.88
CA SER A 56 36.14 2.30 3.23
C SER A 56 36.11 0.77 3.38
N TYR A 57 37.24 0.11 3.09
CA TYR A 57 37.34 -1.35 3.05
C TYR A 57 37.47 -2.01 4.43
N CYS A 58 37.70 -1.23 5.48
CA CYS A 58 37.85 -1.73 6.86
C CYS A 58 38.86 -2.90 6.92
N GLU A 59 38.55 -3.98 7.64
CA GLU A 59 39.46 -5.11 7.81
C GLU A 59 39.77 -5.87 6.50
N LEU A 60 39.01 -5.65 5.41
CA LEU A 60 39.27 -6.28 4.11
C LEU A 60 40.62 -5.90 3.51
N THR A 61 41.24 -4.80 3.95
CA THR A 61 42.61 -4.46 3.53
C THR A 61 43.63 -5.49 3.97
N GLY A 62 43.42 -6.11 5.15
CA GLY A 62 44.22 -7.25 5.60
C GLY A 62 43.95 -8.52 4.80
N GLN A 63 42.70 -8.77 4.40
CA GLN A 63 42.37 -9.92 3.55
C GLN A 63 43.00 -9.78 2.15
N TYR A 64 42.95 -8.58 1.56
CA TYR A 64 43.62 -8.29 0.29
C TYR A 64 45.13 -8.55 0.41
N TRP A 65 45.74 -8.06 1.49
CA TRP A 65 47.16 -8.25 1.74
C TRP A 65 47.51 -9.75 1.85
N ALA A 66 46.74 -10.53 2.62
CA ALA A 66 46.94 -11.97 2.74
C ALA A 66 46.83 -12.67 1.37
N TRP A 67 45.84 -12.29 0.56
CA TRP A 67 45.63 -12.82 -0.79
C TRP A 67 46.82 -12.57 -1.74
N LYS A 68 47.47 -11.42 -1.63
CA LYS A 68 48.58 -11.06 -2.54
C LYS A 68 49.97 -11.43 -2.05
N ASN A 69 50.18 -11.50 -0.74
CA ASN A 69 51.52 -11.55 -0.16
C ASN A 69 51.84 -12.86 0.58
N THR A 70 50.88 -13.78 0.74
CA THR A 70 51.10 -15.01 1.51
C THR A 70 50.62 -16.26 0.76
N ASP A 71 51.36 -17.37 0.91
CA ASP A 71 50.97 -18.70 0.46
C ASP A 71 50.77 -19.63 1.66
N ALA A 72 49.63 -20.32 1.74
CA ALA A 72 49.26 -21.27 2.80
C ALA A 72 48.26 -22.31 2.26
N ASP A 73 48.16 -23.49 2.90
CA ASP A 73 47.14 -24.50 2.56
C ASP A 73 45.74 -24.06 3.00
N TYR A 74 45.64 -23.37 4.14
CA TYR A 74 44.42 -22.78 4.65
C TYR A 74 44.62 -21.33 5.06
N TYR A 75 43.62 -20.51 4.75
CA TYR A 75 43.55 -19.10 5.10
C TYR A 75 42.35 -18.86 5.99
N GLY A 76 42.55 -18.21 7.12
CA GLY A 76 41.46 -17.74 7.96
C GLY A 76 41.54 -16.25 8.22
N PHE A 77 40.39 -15.65 8.46
CA PHE A 77 40.29 -14.25 8.82
C PHE A 77 39.49 -14.12 10.11
N LEU A 78 40.13 -13.57 11.13
CA LEU A 78 39.60 -13.36 12.47
C LEU A 78 39.75 -11.88 12.84
N HIS A 79 39.02 -11.47 13.87
CA HIS A 79 39.13 -10.12 14.42
C HIS A 79 39.77 -10.21 15.80
N TYR A 80 40.53 -9.20 16.23
CA TYR A 80 41.34 -9.28 17.46
C TYR A 80 40.60 -9.65 18.78
N ARG A 81 39.26 -9.55 18.77
CA ARG A 81 38.36 -9.87 19.89
C ARG A 81 37.26 -10.85 19.52
N ARG A 82 37.30 -11.44 18.31
CA ARG A 82 36.35 -12.47 17.86
C ARG A 82 37.06 -13.69 17.27
N TYR A 83 36.78 -14.85 17.85
CA TYR A 83 37.40 -16.13 17.52
C TYR A 83 36.32 -17.21 17.33
N PHE A 84 36.69 -18.38 16.81
CA PHE A 84 35.78 -19.53 16.71
C PHE A 84 35.85 -20.39 17.98
N ASN A 85 34.71 -20.95 18.38
CA ASN A 85 34.65 -22.04 19.33
C ASN A 85 34.93 -23.36 18.59
N PHE A 86 36.06 -24.01 18.88
CA PHE A 86 36.44 -25.29 18.28
C PHE A 86 36.02 -26.49 19.13
N SER A 87 35.44 -26.26 20.31
CA SER A 87 34.93 -27.32 21.16
C SER A 87 33.57 -27.83 20.70
N ASP A 88 33.24 -29.06 21.09
CA ASP A 88 31.90 -29.62 20.90
C ASP A 88 30.85 -29.03 21.88
N THR A 89 31.26 -28.11 22.77
CA THR A 89 30.37 -27.48 23.76
C THR A 89 29.68 -26.27 23.14
N GLU A 90 28.35 -26.32 23.03
CA GLU A 90 27.53 -25.18 22.63
C GLU A 90 27.29 -24.24 23.83
N TYR A 91 27.66 -22.98 23.69
CA TYR A 91 27.45 -21.95 24.70
C TYR A 91 26.27 -21.04 24.33
N PRO A 92 25.51 -20.52 25.30
CA PRO A 92 24.42 -19.60 25.01
C PRO A 92 24.94 -18.25 24.51
N ILE A 93 24.25 -17.70 23.51
CA ILE A 93 24.53 -16.37 22.96
C ILE A 93 23.93 -15.29 23.87
N HIS A 94 24.70 -14.23 24.12
CA HIS A 94 24.24 -13.08 24.92
C HIS A 94 23.88 -11.90 24.01
N HIS A 95 22.71 -11.30 24.22
CA HIS A 95 22.28 -10.09 23.49
C HIS A 95 22.58 -8.83 24.33
N GLU A 96 23.77 -8.26 24.14
CA GLU A 96 24.15 -6.97 24.72
C GLU A 96 24.07 -5.86 23.66
N PRO A 97 23.88 -4.58 24.04
CA PRO A 97 24.00 -3.47 23.10
C PRO A 97 25.35 -3.51 22.39
N PHE A 98 25.35 -3.57 21.06
CA PHE A 98 26.54 -3.64 20.18
C PHE A 98 27.32 -4.97 20.14
N ILE A 99 26.87 -6.02 20.85
CA ILE A 99 27.39 -7.39 20.72
C ILE A 99 26.23 -8.29 20.33
N PHE A 100 26.19 -8.71 19.08
CA PHE A 100 25.04 -9.42 18.52
C PHE A 100 25.47 -10.80 18.02
N GLY A 101 24.87 -11.85 18.57
CA GLY A 101 25.05 -13.20 18.06
C GLY A 101 26.37 -13.88 18.44
N ASP A 102 27.07 -13.38 19.46
CA ASP A 102 28.35 -13.93 19.92
C ASP A 102 28.19 -14.58 21.31
N VAL A 103 28.93 -15.66 21.55
CA VAL A 103 29.22 -16.19 22.89
C VAL A 103 30.19 -15.23 23.57
N THR A 104 29.88 -14.74 24.76
CA THR A 104 30.71 -13.70 25.39
C THR A 104 31.52 -14.24 26.56
N PHE A 105 32.82 -13.98 26.52
CA PHE A 105 33.71 -14.15 27.68
C PHE A 105 34.35 -12.82 28.04
N ASP A 106 34.73 -12.68 29.30
CA ASP A 106 35.32 -11.43 29.77
C ASP A 106 36.71 -11.21 29.21
N ARG A 107 37.54 -12.25 29.06
CA ARG A 107 38.96 -12.17 28.63
C ARG A 107 39.36 -13.42 27.84
N ASN A 108 40.37 -13.31 26.99
CA ASN A 108 40.98 -14.42 26.25
C ASN A 108 42.14 -15.08 27.03
N ASP A 109 41.93 -15.35 28.32
CA ASP A 109 42.92 -16.03 29.16
C ASP A 109 43.01 -17.54 28.87
N LYS A 110 44.07 -18.17 29.41
CA LYS A 110 44.36 -19.59 29.17
C LYS A 110 43.20 -20.52 29.54
N GLU A 111 42.47 -20.22 30.62
CA GLU A 111 41.31 -21.02 31.05
C GLU A 111 40.18 -20.91 30.03
N THR A 112 39.88 -19.69 29.58
CA THR A 112 38.81 -19.45 28.61
C THR A 112 39.15 -20.05 27.24
N LEU A 113 40.39 -19.95 26.78
CA LEU A 113 40.84 -20.55 25.52
C LEU A 113 40.79 -22.09 25.56
N GLN A 114 41.07 -22.70 26.71
CA GLN A 114 40.89 -24.15 26.91
C GLN A 114 39.42 -24.57 26.83
N ARG A 115 38.48 -23.74 27.30
CA ARG A 115 37.04 -24.05 27.28
C ARG A 115 36.42 -24.10 25.89
N ILE A 116 37.06 -23.47 24.91
CA ILE A 116 36.61 -23.41 23.52
C ILE A 116 37.52 -24.21 22.58
N ASP A 117 38.34 -25.11 23.16
CA ASP A 117 39.36 -25.93 22.49
C ASP A 117 40.23 -25.15 21.50
N PHE A 118 40.65 -23.94 21.90
CA PHE A 118 41.48 -23.04 21.09
C PHE A 118 42.98 -23.36 21.24
N ASP A 119 43.33 -24.63 21.04
CA ASP A 119 44.71 -25.13 21.01
C ASP A 119 45.11 -25.59 19.61
N GLU A 120 46.42 -25.62 19.32
CA GLU A 120 46.92 -25.91 17.97
C GLU A 120 46.51 -27.30 17.46
N GLU A 121 46.48 -28.33 18.31
CA GLU A 121 46.16 -29.70 17.90
C GLU A 121 44.69 -29.80 17.49
N THR A 122 43.78 -29.28 18.31
CA THR A 122 42.34 -29.31 18.03
C THR A 122 41.98 -28.47 16.82
N MET A 123 42.52 -27.25 16.73
CA MET A 123 42.28 -26.36 15.58
C MET A 123 42.74 -26.98 14.27
N ARG A 124 43.94 -27.57 14.23
CA ARG A 124 44.44 -28.27 13.03
C ARG A 124 43.52 -29.42 12.62
N ARG A 125 43.09 -30.24 13.59
CA ARG A 125 42.18 -31.36 13.34
C ARG A 125 40.85 -30.90 12.73
N VAL A 126 40.24 -29.84 13.26
CA VAL A 126 38.95 -29.32 12.77
C VAL A 126 39.11 -28.65 11.41
N ILE A 127 40.13 -27.80 11.24
CA ILE A 127 40.36 -27.06 9.99
C ILE A 127 40.66 -28.02 8.82
N THR A 128 41.53 -29.00 9.03
CA THR A 128 41.93 -29.94 7.95
C THR A 128 40.83 -30.93 7.57
N ALA A 129 39.83 -31.13 8.44
CA ALA A 129 38.68 -31.98 8.18
C ALA A 129 37.62 -31.33 7.25
N HIS A 130 37.69 -30.02 7.00
CA HIS A 130 36.67 -29.28 6.26
C HIS A 130 37.27 -28.49 5.09
N ASP A 131 36.46 -28.22 4.06
CA ASP A 131 36.85 -27.35 2.95
C ASP A 131 36.80 -25.88 3.36
N PHE A 132 35.84 -25.52 4.22
CA PHE A 132 35.73 -24.21 4.83
C PHE A 132 35.05 -24.27 6.21
N ILE A 133 35.32 -23.26 7.03
CA ILE A 133 34.65 -22.96 8.29
C ILE A 133 33.97 -21.61 8.14
N ALA A 134 32.69 -21.55 8.45
CA ALA A 134 31.91 -20.33 8.52
C ALA A 134 31.49 -20.06 9.97
N PRO A 135 31.17 -18.81 10.33
CA PRO A 135 30.52 -18.54 11.59
C PRO A 135 29.06 -19.00 11.53
N GLU A 136 28.51 -19.42 12.67
CA GLU A 136 27.07 -19.65 12.76
C GLU A 136 26.29 -18.38 12.36
N PRO A 137 25.35 -18.51 11.40
CA PRO A 137 24.56 -17.38 10.96
C PRO A 137 23.49 -17.05 12.00
N ILE A 138 23.27 -15.77 12.24
CA ILE A 138 22.48 -15.26 13.36
C ILE A 138 21.25 -14.50 12.87
N GLU A 139 20.17 -14.49 13.66
CA GLU A 139 18.98 -13.68 13.38
C GLU A 139 19.19 -12.27 13.93
N ALA A 140 19.65 -11.34 13.08
CA ALA A 140 20.00 -9.97 13.50
C ALA A 140 18.80 -9.10 13.89
N MET A 141 17.61 -9.39 13.34
CA MET A 141 16.34 -8.70 13.60
C MET A 141 15.18 -9.70 13.45
N GLU A 142 14.17 -9.64 14.33
CA GLU A 142 13.07 -10.62 14.30
C GLU A 142 12.30 -10.54 12.97
N LYS A 143 12.40 -11.61 12.17
CA LYS A 143 11.64 -11.88 10.94
C LYS A 143 11.87 -10.94 9.75
N THR A 144 13.05 -10.33 9.63
CA THR A 144 13.44 -9.57 8.43
C THR A 144 14.51 -10.28 7.61
N THR A 145 14.47 -10.13 6.28
CA THR A 145 15.46 -10.77 5.39
C THR A 145 16.83 -10.09 5.48
N VAL A 146 17.91 -10.78 5.10
CA VAL A 146 19.27 -10.23 5.07
C VAL A 146 19.36 -8.97 4.22
N TYR A 147 18.53 -8.84 3.17
CA TYR A 147 18.37 -7.62 2.37
C TYR A 147 17.81 -6.47 3.21
N GLU A 148 16.67 -6.69 3.87
CA GLU A 148 15.98 -5.67 4.68
C GLU A 148 16.89 -5.22 5.83
N GLN A 149 17.62 -6.16 6.44
CA GLN A 149 18.62 -5.89 7.47
C GLN A 149 19.70 -4.93 6.97
N TYR A 150 20.16 -5.06 5.71
CA TYR A 150 21.14 -4.14 5.14
C TYR A 150 20.52 -2.75 4.89
N ARG A 151 19.29 -2.69 4.35
CA ARG A 151 18.59 -1.42 4.09
C ARG A 151 18.34 -0.64 5.37
N ASP A 152 17.88 -1.32 6.42
CA ASP A 152 17.45 -0.68 7.67
C ASP A 152 18.61 -0.37 8.62
N SER A 153 19.83 -0.78 8.24
CA SER A 153 21.03 -0.51 9.02
C SER A 153 21.46 0.96 8.91
N PHE A 154 21.73 1.57 10.07
CA PHE A 154 22.14 2.96 10.15
C PHE A 154 23.44 3.23 9.38
N GLY A 155 23.38 4.16 8.42
CA GLY A 155 24.52 4.55 7.59
C GLY A 155 24.75 3.66 6.37
N HIS A 156 23.86 2.71 6.07
CA HIS A 156 23.87 1.98 4.81
C HIS A 156 22.97 2.68 3.78
N HIS A 157 23.30 2.54 2.50
CA HIS A 157 22.50 2.99 1.38
C HIS A 157 22.15 1.77 0.54
N ILE A 158 20.86 1.45 0.43
CA ILE A 158 20.42 0.18 -0.16
C ILE A 158 20.81 0.04 -1.62
N GLU A 159 20.92 1.17 -2.32
CA GLU A 159 21.36 1.22 -3.70
C GLU A 159 22.73 0.57 -3.87
N ASP A 160 23.61 0.64 -2.84
CA ASP A 160 24.94 0.02 -2.89
C ASP A 160 24.86 -1.50 -2.96
N LEU A 161 23.96 -2.10 -2.20
CA LEU A 161 23.71 -3.55 -2.26
C LEU A 161 23.00 -3.93 -3.57
N ASP A 162 22.06 -3.11 -4.06
CA ASP A 162 21.42 -3.33 -5.36
C ASP A 162 22.45 -3.31 -6.50
N THR A 163 23.39 -2.36 -6.44
CA THR A 163 24.48 -2.26 -7.43
C THR A 163 25.37 -3.50 -7.39
N VAL A 164 25.72 -4.00 -6.18
CA VAL A 164 26.44 -5.28 -6.02
C VAL A 164 25.65 -6.44 -6.61
N MET A 165 24.35 -6.49 -6.40
CA MET A 165 23.49 -7.52 -6.96
C MET A 165 23.44 -7.47 -8.49
N ASP A 166 23.36 -6.28 -9.10
CA ASP A 166 23.46 -6.12 -10.55
C ASP A 166 24.83 -6.56 -11.10
N ILE A 167 25.92 -6.24 -10.40
CA ILE A 167 27.27 -6.69 -10.76
C ILE A 167 27.36 -8.22 -10.72
N ILE A 168 26.85 -8.85 -9.66
CA ILE A 168 26.84 -10.32 -9.52
C ILE A 168 25.99 -10.95 -10.62
N ARG A 169 24.79 -10.42 -10.89
CA ARG A 169 23.90 -10.91 -11.95
C ARG A 169 24.57 -10.90 -13.33
N LEU A 170 25.33 -9.85 -13.63
CA LEU A 170 25.96 -9.65 -14.94
C LEU A 170 27.31 -10.36 -15.09
N LYS A 171 28.17 -10.36 -14.05
CA LYS A 171 29.54 -10.89 -14.11
C LYS A 171 29.68 -12.28 -13.52
N TYR A 172 28.81 -12.68 -12.58
CA TYR A 172 28.89 -13.92 -11.83
C TYR A 172 27.54 -14.67 -11.79
N PRO A 173 26.96 -15.02 -12.95
CA PRO A 173 25.63 -15.63 -13.04
C PRO A 173 25.51 -16.98 -12.30
N ASP A 174 26.62 -17.67 -12.05
CA ASP A 174 26.65 -18.93 -11.28
C ASP A 174 26.49 -18.72 -9.76
N ILE A 175 26.87 -17.55 -9.25
CA ILE A 175 26.73 -17.17 -7.82
C ILE A 175 25.39 -16.47 -7.59
N TRP A 176 24.82 -15.83 -8.62
CA TRP A 176 23.60 -15.04 -8.56
C TRP A 176 22.41 -15.74 -7.85
N PRO A 177 22.06 -17.01 -8.14
CA PRO A 177 20.96 -17.69 -7.45
C PRO A 177 21.19 -17.83 -5.94
N SER A 178 22.41 -18.20 -5.53
CA SER A 178 22.79 -18.34 -4.13
C SER A 178 22.87 -16.99 -3.41
N ALA A 179 23.27 -15.93 -4.12
CA ALA A 179 23.25 -14.56 -3.61
C ALA A 179 21.81 -14.09 -3.34
N GLN A 180 20.87 -14.34 -4.26
CA GLN A 180 19.45 -14.06 -4.04
C GLN A 180 18.87 -14.88 -2.89
N LYS A 181 19.21 -16.17 -2.82
CA LYS A 181 18.80 -17.06 -1.72
C LYS A 181 19.28 -16.54 -0.37
N TYR A 182 20.55 -16.15 -0.29
CA TYR A 182 21.14 -15.56 0.92
C TYR A 182 20.43 -14.27 1.33
N LEU A 183 20.17 -13.36 0.38
CA LEU A 183 19.51 -12.09 0.71
C LEU A 183 18.07 -12.26 1.18
N ASN A 184 17.37 -13.31 0.73
CA ASN A 184 15.99 -13.60 1.11
C ASN A 184 15.84 -14.41 2.41
N GLN A 185 16.93 -14.91 3.01
CA GLN A 185 16.86 -15.64 4.27
C GLN A 185 16.87 -14.67 5.48
N THR A 186 16.56 -15.15 6.67
CA THR A 186 16.52 -14.31 7.89
C THR A 186 17.83 -14.30 8.69
N LYS A 187 18.72 -15.28 8.44
CA LYS A 187 20.00 -15.42 9.16
C LYS A 187 21.15 -14.81 8.36
N VAL A 188 21.97 -13.99 9.01
CA VAL A 188 23.11 -13.27 8.41
C VAL A 188 24.45 -13.83 8.91
N TYR A 189 25.43 -13.92 8.01
CA TYR A 189 26.84 -14.11 8.37
C TYR A 189 27.48 -12.74 8.65
N VAL A 190 28.13 -12.57 9.80
CA VAL A 190 28.70 -11.29 10.23
C VAL A 190 30.20 -11.37 10.50
N CYS A 191 30.85 -10.21 10.57
CA CYS A 191 32.26 -9.98 10.91
C CYS A 191 33.30 -10.42 9.87
N ASN A 192 32.92 -10.75 8.64
CA ASN A 192 33.84 -11.22 7.59
C ASN A 192 34.77 -12.38 8.04
N MET A 193 34.31 -13.22 8.97
CA MET A 193 35.11 -14.33 9.50
C MET A 193 34.92 -15.60 8.67
N PHE A 194 36.00 -16.33 8.41
CA PHE A 194 35.99 -17.64 7.76
C PHE A 194 37.34 -18.34 7.96
N VAL A 195 37.39 -19.65 7.69
CA VAL A 195 38.61 -20.38 7.33
C VAL A 195 38.32 -21.11 6.03
N MET A 196 39.20 -21.05 5.03
CA MET A 196 38.99 -21.66 3.72
C MET A 196 40.26 -22.34 3.24
N LYS A 197 40.12 -23.47 2.54
CA LYS A 197 41.20 -24.02 1.73
C LYS A 197 41.68 -23.00 0.71
N ARG A 198 42.97 -23.05 0.36
CA ARG A 198 43.65 -22.16 -0.59
C ARG A 198 42.82 -21.80 -1.82
N GLU A 199 42.32 -22.81 -2.53
CA GLU A 199 41.59 -22.58 -3.79
C GLU A 199 40.29 -21.79 -3.57
N LEU A 200 39.55 -22.11 -2.50
CA LEU A 200 38.31 -21.40 -2.16
C LEU A 200 38.58 -19.97 -1.74
N PHE A 201 39.63 -19.74 -0.95
CA PHE A 201 40.04 -18.40 -0.52
C PHE A 201 40.48 -17.52 -1.70
N ARG A 202 41.23 -18.08 -2.65
CA ARG A 202 41.69 -17.35 -3.84
C ARG A 202 40.52 -16.96 -4.73
N THR A 203 39.62 -17.90 -5.05
CA THR A 203 38.41 -17.62 -5.84
C THR A 203 37.49 -16.63 -5.12
N TYR A 204 37.32 -16.77 -3.81
CA TYR A 204 36.55 -15.82 -3.01
C TYR A 204 37.14 -14.41 -3.08
N SER A 205 38.45 -14.28 -2.90
CA SER A 205 39.12 -12.97 -2.90
C SER A 205 39.08 -12.32 -4.28
N GLU A 206 39.26 -13.10 -5.36
CA GLU A 206 39.05 -12.61 -6.73
C GLU A 206 37.64 -12.06 -6.93
N PHE A 207 36.62 -12.84 -6.57
CA PHE A 207 35.22 -12.44 -6.65
C PHE A 207 34.91 -11.19 -5.82
N LEU A 208 35.28 -11.19 -4.54
CA LEU A 208 35.02 -10.10 -3.60
C LEU A 208 35.63 -8.78 -4.08
N PHE A 209 36.93 -8.77 -4.40
CA PHE A 209 37.61 -7.53 -4.75
C PHE A 209 37.26 -7.04 -6.16
N ASP A 210 36.93 -7.92 -7.10
CA ASP A 210 36.42 -7.50 -8.41
C ASP A 210 35.02 -6.86 -8.31
N VAL A 211 34.12 -7.44 -7.50
CA VAL A 211 32.77 -6.88 -7.26
C VAL A 211 32.88 -5.52 -6.56
N LEU A 212 33.68 -5.41 -5.49
CA LEU A 212 33.86 -4.15 -4.76
C LEU A 212 34.54 -3.08 -5.60
N ALA A 213 35.55 -3.43 -6.41
CA ALA A 213 36.20 -2.47 -7.31
C ALA A 213 35.25 -2.00 -8.42
N THR A 214 34.38 -2.88 -8.93
CA THR A 214 33.36 -2.49 -9.92
C THR A 214 32.30 -1.58 -9.29
N HIS A 215 31.86 -1.85 -8.06
CA HIS A 215 30.93 -1.00 -7.31
C HIS A 215 31.50 0.42 -7.11
N GLU A 216 32.76 0.55 -6.72
CA GLU A 216 33.44 1.86 -6.55
C GLU A 216 33.46 2.68 -7.84
N GLN A 217 33.48 2.05 -9.02
CA GLN A 217 33.44 2.75 -10.31
C GLN A 217 32.04 3.24 -10.68
N LEU A 218 31.00 2.53 -10.25
CA LEU A 218 29.61 2.81 -10.60
C LEU A 218 28.93 3.77 -9.62
N ARG A 219 29.47 3.94 -8.41
CA ARG A 219 28.83 4.70 -7.32
C ARG A 219 29.70 5.84 -6.84
N ASP A 220 29.15 7.05 -6.93
CA ASP A 220 29.75 8.22 -6.29
C ASP A 220 29.41 8.23 -4.79
N ILE A 221 30.41 7.99 -3.96
CA ILE A 221 30.30 7.99 -2.49
C ILE A 221 30.88 9.27 -1.86
N SER A 222 31.22 10.29 -2.67
CA SER A 222 31.87 11.52 -2.19
C SER A 222 31.04 12.26 -1.12
N HIS A 223 29.72 12.19 -1.24
CA HIS A 223 28.74 12.82 -0.35
C HIS A 223 28.41 11.99 0.91
N TYR A 224 28.92 10.76 1.03
CA TYR A 224 28.62 9.89 2.16
C TYR A 224 29.21 10.44 3.47
N THR A 225 28.47 10.27 4.57
CA THR A 225 28.95 10.57 5.92
C THR A 225 30.15 9.68 6.27
N PRO A 226 31.00 10.04 7.25
CA PRO A 226 32.11 9.17 7.66
C PRO A 226 31.71 7.74 8.03
N VAL A 227 30.50 7.53 8.56
CA VAL A 227 29.95 6.21 8.87
C VAL A 227 29.54 5.46 7.59
N ALA A 228 28.89 6.14 6.65
CA ALA A 228 28.45 5.57 5.38
C ALA A 228 29.62 5.29 4.42
N ARG A 229 30.72 6.04 4.52
CA ARG A 229 31.94 5.81 3.72
C ARG A 229 32.62 4.46 3.96
N ARG A 230 32.20 3.69 4.98
CA ARG A 230 32.62 2.31 5.24
C ARG A 230 31.87 1.27 4.39
N VAL A 231 31.13 1.73 3.37
CA VAL A 231 30.27 0.94 2.49
C VAL A 231 30.92 -0.35 1.99
N SER A 232 32.17 -0.33 1.54
CA SER A 232 32.84 -1.52 1.02
C SER A 232 33.04 -2.61 2.09
N GLY A 233 33.28 -2.21 3.36
CA GLY A 233 33.32 -3.14 4.48
C GLY A 233 31.95 -3.79 4.77
N TYR A 234 30.88 -2.99 4.74
CA TYR A 234 29.51 -3.50 4.94
C TYR A 234 29.06 -4.42 3.80
N LEU A 235 29.38 -4.05 2.56
CA LEU A 235 29.10 -4.88 1.38
C LEU A 235 29.92 -6.17 1.43
N GLY A 236 31.19 -6.11 1.84
CA GLY A 236 32.03 -7.29 1.99
C GLY A 236 31.42 -8.35 2.91
N GLU A 237 30.77 -7.93 4.01
CA GLU A 237 30.07 -8.86 4.91
C GLU A 237 28.89 -9.57 4.23
N ARG A 238 28.14 -8.86 3.38
CA ARG A 238 27.04 -9.46 2.60
C ARG A 238 27.58 -10.37 1.51
N ILE A 239 28.62 -9.95 0.79
CA ILE A 239 29.26 -10.72 -0.28
C ILE A 239 29.88 -12.01 0.30
N CYS A 240 30.49 -11.95 1.49
CA CYS A 240 30.98 -13.12 2.21
C CYS A 240 29.85 -14.14 2.45
N GLY A 241 28.71 -13.69 2.98
CA GLY A 241 27.56 -14.57 3.21
C GLY A 241 26.95 -15.14 1.92
N MET A 242 26.92 -14.37 0.83
CA MET A 242 26.51 -14.86 -0.49
C MET A 242 27.44 -15.97 -0.98
N TYR A 243 28.75 -15.79 -0.82
CA TYR A 243 29.74 -16.76 -1.26
C TYR A 243 29.72 -18.04 -0.40
N LEU A 244 29.57 -17.92 0.92
CA LEU A 244 29.40 -19.08 1.81
C LEU A 244 28.14 -19.88 1.47
N THR A 245 27.03 -19.18 1.18
CA THR A 245 25.78 -19.83 0.71
C THR A 245 26.00 -20.56 -0.62
N TYR A 246 26.76 -19.95 -1.54
CA TYR A 246 27.16 -20.58 -2.79
C TYR A 246 28.02 -21.84 -2.57
N LEU A 247 28.96 -21.83 -1.64
CA LEU A 247 29.77 -23.03 -1.32
C LEU A 247 28.89 -24.16 -0.77
N TYR A 248 27.95 -23.86 0.13
CA TYR A 248 26.99 -24.85 0.60
C TYR A 248 26.09 -25.39 -0.53
N ASP A 249 25.58 -24.53 -1.42
CA ASP A 249 24.76 -24.94 -2.57
C ASP A 249 25.54 -25.80 -3.59
N LYS A 250 26.87 -25.62 -3.69
CA LYS A 250 27.76 -26.43 -4.52
C LYS A 250 28.21 -27.74 -3.85
N GLY A 251 27.84 -27.96 -2.59
CA GLY A 251 28.12 -29.20 -1.87
C GLY A 251 29.55 -29.31 -1.32
N TYR A 252 30.25 -28.19 -1.10
CA TYR A 252 31.53 -28.21 -0.39
C TYR A 252 31.35 -28.61 1.08
N ASN A 253 32.34 -29.29 1.67
CA ASN A 253 32.29 -29.75 3.06
C ASN A 253 32.55 -28.59 4.03
N GLY A 254 31.51 -27.88 4.44
CA GLY A 254 31.57 -26.76 5.38
C GLY A 254 31.08 -27.10 6.79
N ILE A 255 31.64 -26.43 7.80
CA ILE A 255 31.12 -26.44 9.18
C ILE A 255 30.85 -25.01 9.67
N ASN A 256 29.77 -24.83 10.42
CA ASN A 256 29.48 -23.58 11.12
C ASN A 256 29.94 -23.68 12.58
N LEU A 257 30.74 -22.73 13.07
CA LEU A 257 31.19 -22.67 14.46
C LEU A 257 30.65 -21.42 15.17
N GLN A 258 30.35 -21.53 16.45
CA GLN A 258 29.97 -20.39 17.28
C GLN A 258 31.08 -19.34 17.31
N ARG A 259 30.69 -18.07 17.17
CA ARG A 259 31.61 -16.94 17.34
C ARG A 259 31.73 -16.60 18.82
N VAL A 260 32.96 -16.40 19.26
CA VAL A 260 33.30 -16.02 20.64
C VAL A 260 33.80 -14.58 20.64
N TYR A 261 33.17 -13.72 21.44
CA TYR A 261 33.55 -12.33 21.66
C TYR A 261 34.20 -12.12 23.04
N PHE A 262 35.38 -11.50 23.08
CA PHE A 262 36.08 -11.16 24.32
C PHE A 262 35.86 -9.69 24.71
N ARG A 263 35.28 -9.43 25.89
CA ARG A 263 34.95 -8.06 26.35
C ARG A 263 36.19 -7.21 26.63
N ASN A 264 37.20 -7.78 27.28
CA ASN A 264 38.42 -7.11 27.69
C ASN A 264 39.65 -7.85 27.16
N THR A 265 40.30 -7.27 26.15
CA THR A 265 41.60 -7.73 25.62
C THR A 265 42.78 -6.96 26.23
N ASP A 266 42.55 -6.13 27.26
CA ASP A 266 43.52 -5.28 27.96
C ASP A 266 43.75 -5.81 29.41
N GLU A 267 44.92 -5.56 30.03
CA GLU A 267 45.30 -6.08 31.37
C GLU A 267 44.62 -5.38 32.58
N GLN A 268 43.91 -6.14 33.46
CA GLN A 268 43.93 -6.12 34.97
C GLN A 268 42.64 -6.65 35.68
N GLN A 269 42.77 -7.01 36.97
CA GLN A 269 41.97 -7.94 37.81
C GLN A 269 40.86 -7.35 38.75
N HIS A 270 39.96 -8.25 39.20
CA HIS A 270 39.34 -8.43 40.55
C HIS A 270 37.83 -8.16 40.86
N ALA A 271 37.11 -9.28 41.09
CA ALA A 271 36.16 -9.73 42.14
C ALA A 271 35.10 -8.81 42.82
N ALA A 272 33.85 -9.28 42.78
CA ALA A 272 32.66 -8.76 43.47
C ALA A 272 32.46 -9.34 44.89
N THR A 273 31.76 -8.60 45.77
CA THR A 273 31.22 -9.12 47.04
C THR A 273 29.80 -8.58 47.33
N THR A 274 28.94 -9.51 47.76
CA THR A 274 27.52 -9.41 48.13
C THR A 274 27.30 -9.11 49.61
N SER A 275 26.17 -8.49 50.01
CA SER A 275 25.52 -8.79 51.30
C SER A 275 24.05 -8.33 51.43
N ASN A 276 23.23 -9.23 51.99
CA ASN A 276 21.81 -9.16 52.44
C ASN A 276 21.55 -8.03 53.49
N ALA A 277 20.35 -7.63 53.96
CA ALA A 277 19.03 -8.23 54.26
C ALA A 277 18.03 -7.06 54.63
N PRO A 278 16.90 -7.21 55.38
CA PRO A 278 15.67 -8.01 55.28
C PRO A 278 14.33 -7.17 55.34
N ARG A 279 13.19 -7.88 55.31
CA ARG A 279 11.76 -7.48 55.21
C ARG A 279 11.06 -6.94 56.49
N ASN A 280 9.94 -6.22 56.30
CA ASN A 280 8.53 -6.50 56.73
C ASN A 280 7.65 -5.25 56.41
N ALA A 281 6.36 -5.26 56.05
CA ALA A 281 5.16 -5.92 56.62
C ALA A 281 3.97 -5.98 55.62
N GLU A 282 2.88 -6.66 56.01
CA GLU A 282 1.69 -7.04 55.22
C GLU A 282 0.78 -5.88 54.76
N LYS A 283 0.63 -5.82 53.43
CA LYS A 283 -0.40 -5.18 52.60
C LYS A 283 -0.55 -6.09 51.36
N LEU A 284 -1.56 -5.91 50.51
CA LEU A 284 -1.52 -6.49 49.15
C LEU A 284 -0.17 -6.14 48.51
N GLN A 285 0.62 -7.15 48.20
CA GLN A 285 1.94 -6.98 47.62
C GLN A 285 1.86 -7.20 46.12
N LEU A 286 2.40 -6.25 45.37
CA LEU A 286 2.61 -6.41 43.94
C LEU A 286 3.88 -7.23 43.70
N THR A 287 3.76 -8.44 43.15
CA THR A 287 4.91 -9.28 42.80
C THR A 287 4.69 -10.13 41.53
N PRO A 288 5.61 -10.10 40.54
CA PRO A 288 6.47 -8.99 40.14
C PRO A 288 5.69 -7.91 39.35
N ILE A 289 6.27 -6.70 39.24
CA ILE A 289 5.80 -5.64 38.32
C ILE A 289 6.67 -5.67 37.06
N VAL A 290 6.04 -5.82 35.89
CA VAL A 290 6.71 -5.83 34.59
C VAL A 290 5.99 -4.94 33.59
N ARG A 291 6.75 -4.43 32.61
CA ARG A 291 6.22 -3.57 31.54
C ARG A 291 6.06 -4.34 30.24
N GLY A 292 4.90 -4.19 29.61
CA GLY A 292 4.68 -4.56 28.21
C GLY A 292 4.50 -3.32 27.32
N PRO A 293 4.08 -3.50 26.06
CA PRO A 293 3.75 -2.41 25.17
C PRO A 293 2.54 -1.63 25.72
N GLY A 294 2.74 -0.37 26.11
CA GLY A 294 1.67 0.53 26.57
C GLY A 294 1.01 0.16 27.91
N LYS A 295 1.43 -0.93 28.56
CA LYS A 295 0.78 -1.50 29.76
C LYS A 295 1.76 -1.89 30.87
N ILE A 296 1.28 -1.85 32.11
CA ILE A 296 1.93 -2.35 33.32
C ILE A 296 1.20 -3.63 33.74
N TYR A 297 1.96 -4.66 34.10
CA TYR A 297 1.47 -5.95 34.60
C TYR A 297 2.05 -6.16 35.99
N ALA A 298 1.19 -6.34 36.98
CA ALA A 298 1.61 -6.53 38.35
C ALA A 298 0.92 -7.77 38.94
N GLY A 299 1.70 -8.80 39.26
CA GLY A 299 1.13 -9.97 39.95
C GLY A 299 0.63 -9.58 41.33
N LEU A 300 -0.51 -10.13 41.73
CA LEU A 300 -1.14 -9.85 43.03
C LEU A 300 -0.79 -10.96 44.03
N GLN A 301 -0.35 -10.56 45.22
CA GLN A 301 -0.05 -11.47 46.32
C GLN A 301 -0.66 -10.96 47.63
N ALA A 302 -1.52 -11.77 48.23
CA ALA A 302 -2.10 -11.56 49.56
C ALA A 302 -2.26 -12.92 50.25
N GLU A 303 -2.24 -12.95 51.57
CA GLU A 303 -2.47 -14.17 52.36
C GLU A 303 -3.91 -14.67 52.13
N GLY A 304 -4.08 -15.94 51.75
CA GLY A 304 -5.40 -16.55 51.51
C GLY A 304 -6.00 -16.36 50.11
N LEU A 305 -5.32 -15.65 49.19
CA LEU A 305 -5.80 -15.43 47.82
C LEU A 305 -5.88 -16.76 47.03
N LYS A 306 -7.08 -17.13 46.53
CA LYS A 306 -7.27 -18.34 45.71
C LYS A 306 -7.47 -17.99 44.23
N PRO A 307 -7.08 -18.87 43.28
CA PRO A 307 -7.21 -18.61 41.84
C PRO A 307 -8.64 -18.41 41.33
N ASN A 308 -9.64 -18.93 42.04
CA ASN A 308 -11.06 -18.93 41.65
C ASN A 308 -11.87 -17.73 42.16
N TRP A 309 -11.24 -16.80 42.89
CA TRP A 309 -11.92 -15.60 43.37
C TRP A 309 -12.29 -14.67 42.23
N LYS A 310 -13.43 -13.98 42.38
CA LYS A 310 -13.85 -12.93 41.45
C LYS A 310 -13.23 -11.60 41.86
N PHE A 311 -12.81 -10.79 40.89
CA PHE A 311 -12.17 -9.51 41.16
C PHE A 311 -12.93 -8.36 40.48
N LYS A 312 -13.04 -7.24 41.20
CA LYS A 312 -13.48 -5.95 40.66
C LYS A 312 -12.36 -4.93 40.88
N VAL A 313 -12.05 -4.18 39.83
CA VAL A 313 -10.96 -3.20 39.85
C VAL A 313 -11.44 -1.86 39.32
N SER A 314 -10.98 -0.79 39.94
CA SER A 314 -11.17 0.58 39.45
C SER A 314 -9.86 1.35 39.54
N SER A 315 -9.52 2.13 38.52
CA SER A 315 -8.32 2.95 38.50
C SER A 315 -8.66 4.40 38.23
N ILE A 316 -8.01 5.31 38.94
CA ILE A 316 -8.17 6.76 38.80
C ILE A 316 -6.79 7.39 38.75
N SER A 317 -6.57 8.33 37.82
CA SER A 317 -5.36 9.13 37.77
C SER A 317 -5.26 10.13 38.93
N SER A 318 -4.07 10.66 39.20
CA SER A 318 -3.86 11.65 40.26
C SER A 318 -4.65 12.95 40.11
N ASP A 319 -5.10 13.27 38.89
CA ASP A 319 -5.99 14.39 38.58
C ASP A 319 -7.48 14.00 38.56
N GLY A 320 -7.83 12.81 39.03
CA GLY A 320 -9.20 12.37 39.29
C GLY A 320 -9.94 11.78 38.08
N LYS A 321 -9.25 11.44 36.99
CA LYS A 321 -9.87 10.87 35.78
C LYS A 321 -9.93 9.35 35.87
N PRO A 322 -11.05 8.72 35.49
CA PRO A 322 -11.16 7.27 35.46
C PRO A 322 -10.27 6.69 34.35
N LEU A 323 -9.64 5.55 34.61
CA LEU A 323 -8.76 4.85 33.70
C LEU A 323 -9.12 3.36 33.63
N PRO A 324 -8.93 2.70 32.47
CA PRO A 324 -9.18 1.27 32.36
C PRO A 324 -8.22 0.47 33.24
N ALA A 325 -8.72 -0.60 33.84
CA ALA A 325 -7.95 -1.57 34.60
C ALA A 325 -8.62 -2.94 34.51
N LYS A 326 -7.84 -4.02 34.51
CA LYS A 326 -8.39 -5.37 34.58
C LYS A 326 -7.49 -6.32 35.36
N ILE A 327 -8.04 -7.44 35.81
CA ILE A 327 -7.30 -8.51 36.46
C ILE A 327 -7.40 -9.78 35.61
N VAL A 328 -6.24 -10.27 35.18
CA VAL A 328 -6.12 -11.48 34.36
C VAL A 328 -5.73 -12.65 35.26
N PRO A 329 -6.55 -13.70 35.39
CA PRO A 329 -6.16 -14.91 36.08
C PRO A 329 -5.10 -15.63 35.24
N THR A 330 -3.94 -15.91 35.83
CA THR A 330 -2.93 -16.78 35.21
C THR A 330 -2.81 -18.07 36.00
N GLY A 331 -2.30 -19.14 35.40
CA GLY A 331 -2.10 -20.43 36.08
C GLY A 331 -1.18 -20.37 37.31
N THR A 332 -0.48 -19.25 37.55
CA THR A 332 0.41 -19.04 38.70
C THR A 332 -0.16 -18.06 39.74
N LYS A 333 -0.74 -16.92 39.31
CA LYS A 333 -1.34 -15.89 40.19
C LYS A 333 -2.25 -14.92 39.40
N PRO A 334 -3.19 -14.20 40.05
CA PRO A 334 -3.90 -13.08 39.40
C PRO A 334 -2.94 -11.92 39.07
N VAL A 335 -3.12 -11.30 37.90
CA VAL A 335 -2.27 -10.20 37.41
C VAL A 335 -3.11 -8.95 37.15
N LEU A 336 -2.80 -7.86 37.85
CA LEU A 336 -3.36 -6.54 37.58
C LEU A 336 -2.72 -5.94 36.32
N VAL A 337 -3.55 -5.49 35.38
CA VAL A 337 -3.16 -4.88 34.12
C VAL A 337 -3.67 -3.45 34.07
N LEU A 338 -2.75 -2.49 33.83
CA LEU A 338 -3.04 -1.06 33.75
C LEU A 338 -2.42 -0.43 32.49
N PRO A 339 -3.01 0.63 31.92
CA PRO A 339 -2.35 1.43 30.89
C PRO A 339 -1.15 2.18 31.48
N ILE A 340 -0.18 2.54 30.64
CA ILE A 340 0.86 3.50 31.01
C ILE A 340 0.37 4.90 30.64
N VAL A 341 0.01 5.70 31.64
CA VAL A 341 -0.33 7.12 31.46
C VAL A 341 0.73 8.03 32.09
N ALA A 342 0.65 9.33 31.81
CA ALA A 342 1.58 10.32 32.35
C ALA A 342 1.43 10.55 33.86
N HIS A 343 0.21 10.49 34.38
CA HIS A 343 -0.13 10.74 35.78
C HIS A 343 0.02 9.47 36.64
N ASP A 344 0.13 9.66 37.96
CA ASP A 344 0.11 8.54 38.89
C ASP A 344 -1.29 7.90 38.90
N GLN A 345 -1.36 6.58 39.00
CA GLN A 345 -2.62 5.85 39.00
C GLN A 345 -2.85 5.24 40.36
N THR A 346 -3.97 5.57 40.99
CA THR A 346 -4.43 4.91 42.21
C THR A 346 -5.49 3.89 41.82
N THR A 347 -5.19 2.62 42.05
CA THR A 347 -6.04 1.49 41.68
C THR A 347 -6.55 0.79 42.93
N SER A 348 -7.85 0.66 43.04
CA SER A 348 -8.53 -0.06 44.12
C SER A 348 -8.89 -1.47 43.63
N VAL A 349 -8.54 -2.50 44.40
CA VAL A 349 -8.85 -3.90 44.09
C VAL A 349 -9.77 -4.49 45.16
N GLN A 350 -10.93 -4.96 44.73
CA GLN A 350 -11.88 -5.71 45.54
C GLN A 350 -11.94 -7.15 45.03
N ALA A 351 -11.90 -8.13 45.92
CA ALA A 351 -12.14 -9.53 45.56
C ALA A 351 -13.30 -10.12 46.34
N THR A 352 -13.99 -11.07 45.73
CA THR A 352 -15.10 -11.81 46.33
C THR A 352 -14.73 -13.29 46.36
N ASP A 353 -14.80 -13.89 47.54
CA ASP A 353 -14.51 -15.31 47.74
C ASP A 353 -15.67 -16.23 47.33
N ASP A 354 -15.45 -17.55 47.36
CA ASP A 354 -16.46 -18.58 47.02
C ASP A 354 -17.72 -18.51 47.92
N ALA A 355 -17.61 -17.92 49.11
CA ALA A 355 -18.71 -17.72 50.05
C ALA A 355 -19.42 -16.36 49.84
N HIS A 356 -19.08 -15.63 48.77
CA HIS A 356 -19.61 -14.31 48.42
C HIS A 356 -19.25 -13.21 49.44
N ASN A 357 -18.21 -13.40 50.26
CA ASN A 357 -17.72 -12.33 51.13
C ASN A 357 -16.81 -11.38 50.35
N ASN A 358 -17.02 -10.07 50.54
CA ASN A 358 -16.20 -9.03 49.93
C ASN A 358 -14.97 -8.74 50.77
N HIS A 359 -13.80 -8.83 50.14
CA HIS A 359 -12.52 -8.49 50.73
C HIS A 359 -11.91 -7.33 49.92
N VAL A 360 -11.57 -6.23 50.59
CA VAL A 360 -10.93 -5.05 49.97
C VAL A 360 -9.44 -5.07 50.29
N PHE A 361 -8.59 -5.08 49.25
CA PHE A 361 -7.16 -5.37 49.41
C PHE A 361 -6.24 -4.13 49.44
N ALA A 362 -6.80 -2.92 49.56
CA ALA A 362 -6.15 -1.60 49.60
C ALA A 362 -5.97 -0.89 48.25
N ASP A 363 -5.75 0.43 48.33
CA ASP A 363 -5.42 1.29 47.20
C ASP A 363 -3.93 1.18 46.86
N ILE A 364 -3.65 0.91 45.58
CA ILE A 364 -2.32 0.74 45.05
C ILE A 364 -2.00 1.94 44.17
N THR A 365 -1.04 2.77 44.58
CA THR A 365 -0.54 3.84 43.71
C THR A 365 0.62 3.34 42.87
N ILE A 366 0.45 3.35 41.55
CA ILE A 366 1.46 2.95 40.58
C ILE A 366 1.93 4.20 39.82
N ASN A 367 3.22 4.50 39.96
CA ASN A 367 3.91 5.55 39.23
C ASN A 367 4.63 4.97 38.00
N ARG A 368 4.50 5.65 36.84
CA ARG A 368 5.13 5.24 35.58
C ARG A 368 6.64 4.99 35.68
N ARG A 369 7.40 5.90 36.30
CA ARG A 369 8.88 5.77 36.41
C ARG A 369 9.27 4.63 37.35
N MET A 370 8.55 4.48 38.46
CA MET A 370 8.81 3.39 39.40
C MET A 370 8.56 2.02 38.75
N ALA A 371 7.46 1.85 38.02
CA ALA A 371 7.15 0.63 37.29
C ALA A 371 8.20 0.32 36.20
N GLN A 372 8.79 1.35 35.56
CA GLN A 372 9.89 1.17 34.61
C GLN A 372 11.15 0.61 35.27
N LEU A 373 11.57 1.19 36.39
CA LEU A 373 12.75 0.73 37.14
C LEU A 373 12.54 -0.70 37.69
N GLN A 374 11.40 -0.95 38.31
CA GLN A 374 11.04 -2.26 38.84
C GLN A 374 10.94 -3.32 37.74
N SER A 375 10.40 -2.98 36.57
CA SER A 375 10.35 -3.92 35.44
C SER A 375 11.72 -4.37 34.96
N VAL A 376 12.75 -3.53 35.04
CA VAL A 376 14.12 -3.93 34.66
C VAL A 376 14.68 -4.89 35.70
N ALA A 377 14.60 -4.53 36.98
CA ALA A 377 15.07 -5.37 38.08
C ALA A 377 14.36 -6.73 38.10
N ASN A 378 13.03 -6.74 37.97
CA ASN A 378 12.22 -7.95 38.08
C ASN A 378 12.45 -8.95 36.93
N ARG A 379 12.92 -8.52 35.75
CA ARG A 379 13.29 -9.45 34.67
C ARG A 379 14.47 -10.36 35.03
N PHE A 380 15.35 -9.91 35.91
CA PHE A 380 16.50 -10.68 36.38
C PHE A 380 16.24 -11.36 37.72
N LEU A 381 15.37 -10.80 38.55
CA LEU A 381 15.13 -11.25 39.93
C LEU A 381 13.97 -12.25 40.07
N HIS A 382 13.08 -12.35 39.09
CA HIS A 382 11.85 -13.14 39.20
C HIS A 382 11.64 -14.05 37.97
N ASN A 383 11.67 -15.37 38.18
CA ASN A 383 11.48 -16.37 37.12
C ASN A 383 10.08 -16.32 36.49
N ASP A 384 9.06 -15.83 37.21
CA ASP A 384 7.69 -15.68 36.74
C ASP A 384 7.42 -14.37 35.96
N ALA A 385 8.39 -13.45 35.92
CA ALA A 385 8.28 -12.16 35.22
C ALA A 385 7.97 -12.31 33.72
N GLY A 386 8.46 -13.37 33.08
CA GLY A 386 8.13 -13.71 31.70
C GLY A 386 6.68 -14.16 31.53
N SER A 387 6.14 -14.92 32.48
CA SER A 387 4.79 -15.52 32.42
C SER A 387 3.66 -14.51 32.60
N ILE A 388 3.87 -13.44 33.37
CA ILE A 388 2.84 -12.42 33.60
C ILE A 388 2.85 -11.29 32.54
N ARG A 389 3.95 -11.12 31.80
CA ARG A 389 4.09 -10.05 30.80
C ARG A 389 3.22 -10.36 29.59
N ASN A 390 2.32 -9.44 29.23
CA ASN A 390 1.38 -9.62 28.11
C ASN A 390 0.42 -10.81 28.29
N CYS A 391 0.14 -11.22 29.53
CA CYS A 391 -0.79 -12.32 29.81
C CYS A 391 -2.20 -12.05 29.26
N ASP A 392 -2.57 -10.78 29.08
CA ASP A 392 -3.85 -10.32 28.51
C ASP A 392 -3.96 -10.47 26.98
N LYS A 393 -2.90 -10.95 26.30
CA LYS A 393 -2.91 -11.17 24.85
C LYS A 393 -3.41 -12.55 24.43
N GLN A 394 -3.42 -13.53 25.33
CA GLN A 394 -3.97 -14.85 25.05
C GLN A 394 -5.50 -14.79 25.14
N LEU A 395 -6.21 -15.48 24.24
CA LEU A 395 -7.66 -15.60 24.34
C LEU A 395 -7.97 -16.50 25.55
N LEU A 396 -8.44 -15.90 26.63
CA LEU A 396 -8.97 -16.62 27.77
C LEU A 396 -10.47 -16.77 27.56
N GLU A 397 -11.04 -17.91 27.99
CA GLU A 397 -12.44 -18.27 27.75
C GLU A 397 -13.47 -17.22 28.23
N SER A 398 -13.07 -16.27 29.09
CA SER A 398 -13.95 -15.25 29.68
C SER A 398 -13.63 -13.78 29.31
N ASP A 399 -12.52 -13.51 28.60
CA ASP A 399 -12.01 -12.14 28.42
C ASP A 399 -12.33 -11.58 27.03
N ALA A 400 -12.97 -10.40 26.98
CA ALA A 400 -13.12 -9.65 25.74
C ALA A 400 -11.77 -9.07 25.26
N ARG A 401 -11.63 -8.96 23.94
CA ARG A 401 -10.43 -8.43 23.27
C ARG A 401 -10.78 -7.31 22.31
N VAL A 402 -10.02 -6.22 22.35
CA VAL A 402 -10.13 -5.10 21.40
C VAL A 402 -8.90 -5.01 20.50
N SER A 403 -9.13 -4.74 19.21
CA SER A 403 -8.09 -4.41 18.22
C SER A 403 -8.39 -3.08 17.54
N ALA A 404 -7.35 -2.48 16.98
CA ALA A 404 -7.46 -1.42 15.98
C ALA A 404 -6.90 -1.98 14.67
N ASP A 405 -7.73 -2.00 13.65
CA ASP A 405 -7.44 -2.62 12.36
C ASP A 405 -6.93 -1.58 11.35
N ALA A 406 -7.45 -0.35 11.41
CA ALA A 406 -7.02 0.77 10.58
C ALA A 406 -7.03 2.11 11.33
N LEU A 407 -6.19 3.03 10.86
CA LEU A 407 -6.19 4.43 11.27
C LEU A 407 -6.27 5.29 10.02
N ILE A 408 -7.49 5.70 9.68
CA ILE A 408 -7.85 6.38 8.43
C ILE A 408 -7.67 7.87 8.63
N ASN A 409 -6.97 8.54 7.70
CA ASN A 409 -6.71 9.97 7.78
C ASN A 409 -7.79 10.76 7.02
N ASN A 410 -8.48 11.68 7.70
CA ASN A 410 -9.45 12.57 7.08
C ASN A 410 -8.79 13.84 6.54
N LEU A 411 -9.44 14.47 5.56
CA LEU A 411 -8.97 15.72 4.98
C LEU A 411 -9.10 16.93 5.92
N ASP A 412 -9.92 16.82 6.98
CA ASP A 412 -10.12 17.86 8.00
C ASP A 412 -9.06 17.82 9.13
N GLY A 413 -8.09 16.90 9.05
CA GLY A 413 -7.02 16.72 10.04
C GLY A 413 -7.38 15.82 11.22
N THR A 414 -8.58 15.23 11.24
CA THR A 414 -8.95 14.15 12.17
C THR A 414 -8.52 12.78 11.64
N GLU A 415 -8.57 11.77 12.51
CA GLU A 415 -8.35 10.36 12.14
C GLU A 415 -9.54 9.51 12.59
N ILE A 416 -9.84 8.45 11.84
CA ILE A 416 -10.87 7.46 12.21
C ILE A 416 -10.17 6.16 12.58
N ILE A 417 -10.46 5.65 13.78
CA ILE A 417 -10.04 4.33 14.23
C ILE A 417 -11.12 3.34 13.83
N HIS A 418 -10.80 2.42 12.93
CA HIS A 418 -11.59 1.21 12.74
C HIS A 418 -10.99 0.07 13.54
N GLY A 419 -11.84 -0.68 14.22
CA GLY A 419 -11.41 -1.83 15.00
C GLY A 419 -12.56 -2.78 15.29
N HIS A 420 -12.27 -3.82 16.08
CA HIS A 420 -13.31 -4.71 16.56
C HIS A 420 -13.08 -5.16 17.99
N VAL A 421 -14.18 -5.53 18.65
CA VAL A 421 -14.21 -6.16 19.96
C VAL A 421 -14.67 -7.61 19.79
N SER A 422 -13.89 -8.58 20.25
CA SER A 422 -14.26 -9.99 20.30
C SER A 422 -14.66 -10.38 21.72
N ILE A 423 -15.87 -10.89 21.91
CA ILE A 423 -16.47 -11.22 23.21
C ILE A 423 -16.81 -12.71 23.21
N PRO A 424 -16.13 -13.54 24.04
CA PRO A 424 -16.47 -14.95 24.21
C PRO A 424 -17.84 -15.11 24.89
N LEU A 425 -18.69 -15.99 24.36
CA LEU A 425 -20.00 -16.33 24.91
C LEU A 425 -19.93 -17.70 25.60
N MET A 426 -19.81 -17.71 26.93
CA MET A 426 -19.86 -18.94 27.74
C MET A 426 -21.31 -19.37 28.00
N HIS A 427 -21.57 -20.66 28.21
CA HIS A 427 -22.92 -21.24 28.39
C HIS A 427 -23.81 -20.38 29.33
N GLU A 428 -24.93 -19.88 28.80
CA GLU A 428 -25.91 -18.93 29.40
C GLU A 428 -25.55 -17.43 29.39
N GLY A 429 -24.44 -17.01 28.76
CA GLY A 429 -24.12 -15.58 28.57
C GLY A 429 -25.17 -14.85 27.72
N ASN A 430 -25.53 -13.63 28.13
CA ASN A 430 -26.53 -12.82 27.43
C ASN A 430 -25.92 -12.27 26.12
N PRO A 431 -26.43 -12.65 24.94
CA PRO A 431 -25.92 -12.13 23.66
C PRO A 431 -26.11 -10.61 23.52
N ASN A 432 -26.89 -9.98 24.41
CA ASN A 432 -27.24 -8.55 24.36
C ASN A 432 -26.43 -7.66 25.31
N ASP A 433 -25.29 -8.12 25.84
CA ASP A 433 -24.45 -7.28 26.69
C ASP A 433 -24.06 -5.98 25.96
N TYR A 434 -24.34 -4.84 26.60
CA TYR A 434 -24.05 -3.53 26.02
C TYR A 434 -22.55 -3.27 26.03
N VAL A 435 -22.02 -2.88 24.88
CA VAL A 435 -20.61 -2.54 24.68
C VAL A 435 -20.52 -1.02 24.61
N ASN A 436 -19.68 -0.41 25.43
CA ASN A 436 -19.36 1.02 25.30
C ASN A 436 -17.88 1.21 24.98
N ILE A 437 -17.56 2.00 23.95
CA ILE A 437 -16.18 2.19 23.48
C ILE A 437 -15.77 3.65 23.64
N ILE A 438 -14.64 3.86 24.30
CA ILE A 438 -14.07 5.18 24.60
C ILE A 438 -12.62 5.22 24.11
N ALA A 439 -12.21 6.31 23.44
CA ALA A 439 -10.79 6.59 23.21
C ALA A 439 -10.26 7.60 24.23
N LEU A 440 -9.08 7.32 24.78
CA LEU A 440 -8.31 8.23 25.64
C LEU A 440 -6.93 8.52 25.06
N ASP A 441 -6.33 9.66 25.38
CA ASP A 441 -4.93 9.96 25.05
C ASP A 441 -3.94 9.37 26.07
N GLY A 442 -2.64 9.57 25.87
CA GLY A 442 -1.59 9.14 26.81
C GLY A 442 -1.62 9.85 28.18
N LEU A 443 -2.45 10.87 28.35
CA LEU A 443 -2.70 11.58 29.61
C LEU A 443 -3.98 11.07 30.31
N GLY A 444 -4.82 10.28 29.62
CA GLY A 444 -6.12 9.83 30.12
C GLY A 444 -7.27 10.79 29.79
N ASN A 445 -7.10 11.75 28.89
CA ASN A 445 -8.19 12.61 28.41
C ASN A 445 -9.00 11.89 27.34
N HIS A 446 -10.31 12.10 27.32
CA HIS A 446 -11.15 11.65 26.21
C HIS A 446 -10.68 12.24 24.88
N LEU A 447 -10.45 11.37 23.90
CA LEU A 447 -10.07 11.72 22.52
C LEU A 447 -11.26 11.71 21.56
N SER A 448 -12.35 11.02 21.89
CA SER A 448 -13.51 10.92 21.01
C SER A 448 -14.09 12.31 20.72
N THR A 449 -14.16 12.69 19.45
CA THR A 449 -14.83 13.92 19.00
C THR A 449 -16.34 13.74 18.90
N GLU A 450 -16.77 12.50 18.67
CA GLU A 450 -18.14 12.06 18.45
C GLU A 450 -18.30 10.69 19.15
N ASP A 451 -19.55 10.23 19.29
CA ASP A 451 -19.82 8.88 19.77
C ASP A 451 -19.26 7.83 18.81
N TRP A 452 -18.90 6.65 19.34
CA TRP A 452 -18.46 5.55 18.50
C TRP A 452 -19.65 4.98 17.70
N ILE A 453 -19.35 4.49 16.51
CA ILE A 453 -20.36 3.95 15.58
C ILE A 453 -20.16 2.45 15.47
N CYS A 454 -21.24 1.68 15.64
CA CYS A 454 -21.25 0.25 15.35
C CYS A 454 -21.29 0.04 13.83
N MET A 455 -20.25 -0.59 13.29
CA MET A 455 -20.10 -0.86 11.86
C MET A 455 -20.64 -2.25 11.46
N GLY A 456 -21.13 -3.02 12.43
CA GLY A 456 -21.65 -4.36 12.24
C GLY A 456 -21.30 -5.30 13.40
N GLU A 457 -22.13 -6.32 13.58
CA GLU A 457 -21.91 -7.37 14.56
C GLU A 457 -21.99 -8.76 13.91
N GLU A 458 -21.10 -9.66 14.32
CA GLU A 458 -21.04 -11.02 13.81
C GLU A 458 -20.97 -12.03 14.97
N LEU A 459 -21.66 -13.17 14.82
CA LEU A 459 -21.52 -14.33 15.70
C LEU A 459 -20.79 -15.43 14.93
N SER A 460 -19.69 -15.92 15.49
CA SER A 460 -18.86 -16.98 14.89
C SER A 460 -18.43 -18.01 15.93
N ASP A 461 -18.07 -19.21 15.49
CA ASP A 461 -17.43 -20.21 16.35
C ASP A 461 -15.91 -20.05 16.28
N ASP A 462 -15.22 -20.14 17.42
CA ASP A 462 -13.76 -20.07 17.47
C ASP A 462 -13.14 -21.31 16.78
N ALA A 463 -12.33 -21.07 15.76
CA ALA A 463 -11.70 -22.14 14.98
C ALA A 463 -10.67 -22.96 15.77
N SER A 464 -10.10 -22.38 16.84
CA SER A 464 -9.11 -23.01 17.72
C SER A 464 -9.74 -23.70 18.94
N LEU A 465 -10.96 -23.31 19.33
CA LEU A 465 -11.71 -23.88 20.45
C LEU A 465 -13.13 -24.29 19.99
N PRO A 466 -13.30 -25.50 19.42
CA PRO A 466 -14.59 -25.98 18.94
C PRO A 466 -15.66 -25.94 20.04
N GLY A 467 -16.72 -25.16 19.82
CA GLY A 467 -17.85 -24.99 20.76
C GLY A 467 -17.86 -23.64 21.50
N LEU A 468 -16.77 -22.87 21.47
CA LEU A 468 -16.76 -21.50 21.96
C LEU A 468 -17.33 -20.56 20.90
N ARG A 469 -18.43 -19.87 21.22
CA ARG A 469 -19.00 -18.82 20.36
C ARG A 469 -18.37 -17.47 20.68
N ILE A 470 -18.10 -16.67 19.66
CA ILE A 470 -17.55 -15.32 19.77
C ILE A 470 -18.52 -14.34 19.10
N ARG A 471 -18.93 -13.31 19.85
CA ARG A 471 -19.58 -12.11 19.34
C ARG A 471 -18.51 -11.09 18.98
N LYS A 472 -18.42 -10.71 17.71
CA LYS A 472 -17.50 -9.70 17.20
C LYS A 472 -18.27 -8.42 16.89
N VAL A 473 -17.92 -7.31 17.54
CA VAL A 473 -18.52 -5.99 17.33
C VAL A 473 -17.49 -5.10 16.64
N SER A 474 -17.74 -4.73 15.39
CA SER A 474 -16.90 -3.80 14.63
C SER A 474 -17.27 -2.36 14.97
N PHE A 475 -16.29 -1.50 15.19
CA PHE A 475 -16.51 -0.11 15.58
C PHE A 475 -15.70 0.87 14.74
N SER A 476 -16.25 2.07 14.60
CA SER A 476 -15.57 3.25 14.06
C SER A 476 -15.59 4.37 15.10
N LEU A 477 -14.47 5.07 15.26
CA LEU A 477 -14.35 6.15 16.23
C LEU A 477 -13.45 7.28 15.70
N ARG A 478 -14.00 8.50 15.63
CA ARG A 478 -13.27 9.69 15.18
C ARG A 478 -12.51 10.36 16.32
N ILE A 479 -11.21 10.56 16.12
CA ILE A 479 -10.28 11.18 17.07
C ILE A 479 -9.48 12.33 16.42
N PRO A 480 -9.00 13.31 17.19
CA PRO A 480 -7.93 14.18 16.74
C PRO A 480 -6.67 13.36 16.48
N ARG A 481 -5.84 13.83 15.55
CA ARG A 481 -4.55 13.19 15.29
C ARG A 481 -3.71 13.09 16.57
N SER A 482 -3.36 11.87 16.96
CA SER A 482 -2.64 11.60 18.21
C SER A 482 -1.54 10.55 18.00
N ASP A 483 -0.38 10.71 18.65
CA ASP A 483 0.69 9.71 18.58
C ASP A 483 0.39 8.45 19.40
N THR A 484 -0.49 8.56 20.38
CA THR A 484 -0.90 7.45 21.27
C THR A 484 -2.35 7.58 21.62
N PHE A 485 -3.05 6.46 21.64
CA PHE A 485 -4.44 6.37 22.07
C PHE A 485 -4.65 5.08 22.88
N ILE A 486 -5.63 5.11 23.77
CA ILE A 486 -6.11 3.96 24.53
C ILE A 486 -7.56 3.74 24.13
N ILE A 487 -7.88 2.58 23.57
CA ILE A 487 -9.29 2.17 23.37
C ILE A 487 -9.72 1.43 24.61
N TRP A 488 -10.75 1.92 25.27
CA TRP A 488 -11.36 1.34 26.45
C TRP A 488 -12.76 0.86 26.11
N VAL A 489 -12.98 -0.43 26.29
CA VAL A 489 -14.26 -1.11 26.11
C VAL A 489 -14.83 -1.44 27.49
N GLN A 490 -16.01 -0.92 27.77
CA GLN A 490 -16.74 -1.12 29.02
C GLN A 490 -17.95 -2.02 28.80
N PHE A 491 -18.31 -2.77 29.84
CA PHE A 491 -19.52 -3.60 29.88
C PHE A 491 -20.42 -3.21 31.07
N PRO A 492 -21.19 -2.11 30.97
CA PRO A 492 -21.92 -1.55 32.12
C PRO A 492 -22.96 -2.49 32.74
N ASP A 493 -23.57 -3.34 31.91
CA ASP A 493 -24.68 -4.22 32.29
C ASP A 493 -24.28 -5.70 32.35
N SER A 494 -22.98 -6.00 32.46
CA SER A 494 -22.44 -7.37 32.44
C SER A 494 -21.45 -7.64 33.57
N ASP A 495 -21.24 -8.94 33.85
CA ASP A 495 -20.16 -9.45 34.69
C ASP A 495 -18.80 -9.47 33.96
N HIS A 496 -18.74 -9.13 32.67
CA HIS A 496 -17.50 -9.02 31.92
C HIS A 496 -16.60 -7.91 32.48
N GLN A 497 -15.30 -8.20 32.58
CA GLN A 497 -14.31 -7.16 32.87
C GLN A 497 -14.08 -6.28 31.64
N ASP A 498 -13.82 -5.00 31.88
CA ASP A 498 -13.43 -4.04 30.84
C ASP A 498 -12.20 -4.52 30.05
N ALA A 499 -12.22 -4.29 28.74
CA ALA A 499 -11.11 -4.57 27.85
C ALA A 499 -10.47 -3.26 27.39
N PHE A 500 -9.16 -3.26 27.13
CA PHE A 500 -8.52 -2.08 26.57
C PHE A 500 -7.28 -2.37 25.73
N LEU A 501 -7.04 -1.54 24.72
CA LEU A 501 -5.86 -1.52 23.86
C LEU A 501 -5.09 -0.23 24.11
N CYS A 502 -3.78 -0.31 24.30
CA CYS A 502 -2.91 0.88 24.38
C CYS A 502 -1.98 0.90 23.17
N SER A 503 -2.11 1.91 22.31
CA SER A 503 -1.16 2.10 21.21
C SER A 503 0.11 2.79 21.67
N LEU A 504 1.23 2.44 21.05
CA LEU A 504 2.51 3.13 21.17
C LEU A 504 2.77 4.02 19.95
N PRO A 505 3.61 5.08 20.05
CA PRO A 505 3.90 5.94 18.90
C PRO A 505 4.32 5.19 17.64
N ALA A 506 5.18 4.18 17.79
CA ALA A 506 5.61 3.33 16.69
C ALA A 506 4.47 2.48 16.09
N GLN A 507 3.53 2.03 16.90
CA GLN A 507 2.37 1.24 16.45
C GLN A 507 1.34 2.13 15.75
N THR A 508 1.04 3.29 16.31
CA THR A 508 0.19 4.32 15.69
C THR A 508 0.78 4.71 14.33
N GLN A 509 2.08 4.99 14.28
CA GLN A 509 2.75 5.32 13.02
C GLN A 509 2.74 4.14 12.03
N ALA A 510 2.87 2.90 12.52
CA ALA A 510 2.74 1.71 11.68
C ALA A 510 1.33 1.58 11.07
N LEU A 511 0.26 1.84 11.83
CA LEU A 511 -1.11 1.87 11.32
C LEU A 511 -1.29 2.94 10.24
N ARG A 512 -0.78 4.17 10.46
CA ARG A 512 -0.79 5.24 9.45
C ARG A 512 -0.06 4.83 8.18
N ASN A 513 1.14 4.26 8.34
CA ASN A 513 1.95 3.83 7.21
C ASN A 513 1.30 2.66 6.45
N LEU A 514 0.66 1.74 7.17
CA LEU A 514 -0.07 0.63 6.56
C LEU A 514 -1.25 1.15 5.73
N TRP A 515 -2.09 2.01 6.33
CA TRP A 515 -3.18 2.67 5.64
C TRP A 515 -2.68 3.43 4.41
N ALA A 516 -1.72 4.35 4.59
CA ALA A 516 -1.14 5.12 3.51
C ALA A 516 -0.60 4.22 2.38
N ARG A 517 0.10 3.13 2.66
CA ARG A 517 0.58 2.20 1.61
C ARG A 517 -0.56 1.49 0.86
N GLN A 518 -1.68 1.25 1.53
CA GLN A 518 -2.86 0.61 0.96
C GLN A 518 -3.65 1.57 0.06
N THR A 519 -3.68 2.85 0.42
CA THR A 519 -4.53 3.89 -0.19
C THR A 519 -3.80 4.94 -1.04
N GLU A 520 -2.47 4.95 -1.02
CA GLU A 520 -1.63 5.92 -1.75
C GLU A 520 -2.05 5.98 -3.23
N PRO A 521 -2.53 7.14 -3.72
CA PRO A 521 -2.94 7.28 -5.11
C PRO A 521 -1.72 7.14 -6.01
N ALA A 522 -1.94 6.74 -7.27
CA ALA A 522 -0.84 6.39 -8.17
C ALA A 522 0.10 7.58 -8.40
N CYS A 523 -0.47 8.79 -8.45
CA CYS A 523 0.24 10.06 -8.61
C CYS A 523 1.15 10.42 -7.41
N ALA A 524 0.81 9.95 -6.20
CA ALA A 524 1.58 10.18 -4.98
C ALA A 524 2.54 9.04 -4.66
N ALA A 525 2.37 7.87 -5.27
CA ALA A 525 3.16 6.71 -4.90
C ALA A 525 4.64 6.85 -5.28
N GLY A 526 5.50 6.48 -4.34
CA GLY A 526 6.96 6.63 -4.44
C GLY A 526 7.60 5.98 -5.68
N ASP A 527 8.82 6.46 -5.99
CA ASP A 527 9.73 6.07 -7.09
C ASP A 527 9.12 5.68 -8.45
N TYR A 528 8.08 6.43 -8.87
CA TYR A 528 7.50 6.33 -10.20
C TYR A 528 8.55 6.43 -11.32
N ASP A 529 9.55 7.31 -11.19
CA ASP A 529 10.64 7.46 -12.18
C ASP A 529 11.37 6.13 -12.45
N LYS A 530 11.76 5.40 -11.40
CA LYS A 530 12.40 4.10 -11.54
C LYS A 530 11.45 3.04 -12.09
N TRP A 531 10.18 3.04 -11.66
CA TRP A 531 9.17 2.14 -12.24
C TRP A 531 9.01 2.38 -13.75
N PHE A 532 8.80 3.63 -14.17
CA PHE A 532 8.63 3.99 -15.58
C PHE A 532 9.84 3.55 -16.41
N ARG A 533 11.06 3.91 -15.98
CA ARG A 533 12.29 3.56 -16.72
C ARG A 533 12.56 2.07 -16.82
N SER A 534 12.15 1.29 -15.82
CA SER A 534 12.42 -0.16 -15.78
C SER A 534 11.29 -1.02 -16.35
N ARG A 535 10.06 -0.51 -16.43
CA ARG A 535 8.86 -1.29 -16.78
C ARG A 535 8.04 -0.76 -17.96
N GLN A 536 8.02 0.55 -18.20
CA GLN A 536 7.17 1.17 -19.25
C GLN A 536 7.96 1.66 -20.45
N ARG A 537 9.13 2.26 -20.21
CA ARG A 537 10.00 2.76 -21.26
C ARG A 537 10.54 1.60 -22.11
N ALA A 538 10.39 1.72 -23.43
CA ALA A 538 10.92 0.74 -24.36
C ALA A 538 12.44 0.63 -24.24
N THR A 539 12.91 -0.61 -24.18
CA THR A 539 14.33 -0.96 -24.18
C THR A 539 14.96 -0.68 -25.54
N VAL A 540 16.29 -0.56 -25.56
CA VAL A 540 17.05 -0.36 -26.82
C VAL A 540 16.77 -1.49 -27.83
N GLY A 541 16.64 -2.73 -27.35
CA GLY A 541 16.33 -3.89 -28.19
C GLY A 541 14.94 -3.80 -28.84
N GLU A 542 13.92 -3.40 -28.08
CA GLU A 542 12.56 -3.18 -28.60
C GLU A 542 12.55 -2.06 -29.64
N LEU A 543 13.19 -0.93 -29.35
CA LEU A 543 13.31 0.20 -30.27
C LEU A 543 14.01 -0.21 -31.60
N MET A 544 15.03 -1.06 -31.53
CA MET A 544 15.69 -1.60 -32.73
C MET A 544 14.76 -2.53 -33.52
N ALA A 545 14.03 -3.43 -32.85
CA ALA A 545 13.08 -4.33 -33.48
C ALA A 545 11.95 -3.56 -34.18
N GLN A 546 11.40 -2.54 -33.52
CA GLN A 546 10.33 -1.68 -34.04
C GLN A 546 10.71 -1.03 -35.39
N ARG A 547 11.95 -0.54 -35.54
CA ARG A 547 12.42 0.05 -36.81
C ARG A 547 12.44 -0.93 -37.99
N HIS A 548 12.53 -2.22 -37.70
CA HIS A 548 12.53 -3.29 -38.70
C HIS A 548 11.15 -3.90 -38.93
N ALA A 549 10.18 -3.62 -38.05
CA ALA A 549 8.82 -4.09 -38.20
C ALA A 549 8.18 -3.58 -39.50
N ARG A 550 7.18 -4.32 -39.99
CA ARG A 550 6.44 -3.98 -41.21
C ARG A 550 4.95 -4.03 -40.90
N PHE A 551 4.29 -2.91 -41.13
CA PHE A 551 2.84 -2.78 -41.02
C PHE A 551 2.18 -2.87 -42.39
N THR A 552 0.94 -3.35 -42.41
CA THR A 552 0.10 -3.39 -43.61
C THR A 552 -0.44 -1.99 -43.90
N ILE A 553 -1.04 -1.35 -42.89
CA ILE A 553 -1.49 0.03 -42.94
C ILE A 553 -0.34 0.91 -42.43
N LYS A 554 0.09 1.88 -43.24
CA LYS A 554 1.23 2.75 -42.94
C LYS A 554 0.79 4.22 -42.92
N PRO A 555 -0.02 4.62 -41.92
CA PRO A 555 -0.53 5.99 -41.87
C PRO A 555 0.61 7.01 -41.81
N LYS A 556 0.45 8.16 -42.44
CA LYS A 556 1.31 9.33 -42.23
C LYS A 556 0.76 10.15 -41.07
N TYR A 557 1.58 10.50 -40.10
CA TYR A 557 1.20 11.40 -38.99
C TYR A 557 1.69 12.83 -39.25
N SER A 558 0.80 13.82 -39.19
CA SER A 558 1.15 15.24 -39.18
C SER A 558 1.14 15.76 -37.75
N ILE A 559 2.32 15.99 -37.18
CA ILE A 559 2.47 16.51 -35.82
C ILE A 559 2.47 18.02 -35.88
N ILE A 560 1.44 18.65 -35.30
CA ILE A 560 1.20 20.09 -35.35
C ILE A 560 1.66 20.70 -34.03
N VAL A 561 2.55 21.69 -34.11
CA VAL A 561 3.14 22.35 -32.93
C VAL A 561 3.09 23.87 -33.10
N PRO A 562 2.13 24.54 -32.47
CA PRO A 562 2.13 26.00 -32.34
C PRO A 562 3.29 26.48 -31.47
N LEU A 563 4.07 27.44 -31.97
CA LEU A 563 5.20 28.04 -31.25
C LEU A 563 4.84 29.48 -30.87
N TYR A 564 4.84 29.79 -29.58
CA TYR A 564 4.67 31.15 -29.08
C TYR A 564 5.68 31.44 -27.97
N LYS A 565 6.63 32.33 -28.25
CA LYS A 565 7.75 32.67 -27.34
C LYS A 565 8.45 31.43 -26.77
N THR A 566 8.55 30.39 -27.60
CA THR A 566 9.04 29.07 -27.21
C THR A 566 10.52 29.13 -26.84
N PRO A 567 10.92 28.67 -25.64
CA PRO A 567 12.33 28.57 -25.28
C PRO A 567 13.09 27.60 -26.18
N ILE A 568 14.22 28.05 -26.72
CA ILE A 568 15.04 27.28 -27.68
C ILE A 568 15.45 25.87 -27.16
N PRO A 569 15.87 25.69 -25.89
CA PRO A 569 16.21 24.36 -25.39
C PRO A 569 15.03 23.38 -25.43
N PHE A 570 13.81 23.87 -25.19
CA PHE A 570 12.60 23.06 -25.20
C PHE A 570 12.17 22.71 -26.61
N LEU A 571 12.19 23.68 -27.55
CA LEU A 571 11.96 23.42 -28.97
C LEU A 571 12.90 22.31 -29.49
N ARG A 572 14.19 22.37 -29.15
CA ARG A 572 15.17 21.36 -29.56
C ARG A 572 14.88 19.98 -28.95
N ALA A 573 14.52 19.93 -27.67
CA ALA A 573 14.18 18.69 -26.99
C ALA A 573 12.93 18.04 -27.60
N MET A 574 11.87 18.84 -27.82
CA MET A 574 10.62 18.43 -28.46
C MET A 574 10.89 17.89 -29.86
N ALA A 575 11.53 18.68 -30.74
CA ALA A 575 11.81 18.27 -32.11
C ALA A 575 12.68 16.98 -32.16
N ASN A 576 13.66 16.85 -31.28
CA ASN A 576 14.48 15.64 -31.18
C ASN A 576 13.68 14.41 -30.72
N SER A 577 12.66 14.58 -29.88
CA SER A 577 11.78 13.47 -29.48
C SER A 577 10.94 12.94 -30.65
N VAL A 578 10.53 13.83 -31.57
CA VAL A 578 9.84 13.47 -32.82
C VAL A 578 10.81 12.80 -33.81
N VAL A 579 12.01 13.36 -33.98
CA VAL A 579 13.03 12.79 -34.88
C VAL A 579 13.40 11.35 -34.49
N LYS A 580 13.38 11.03 -33.18
CA LYS A 580 13.73 9.72 -32.64
C LYS A 580 12.65 8.64 -32.81
N GLN A 581 11.45 8.98 -33.28
CA GLN A 581 10.35 8.03 -33.46
C GLN A 581 10.78 6.82 -34.29
N THR A 582 10.46 5.61 -33.79
CA THR A 582 10.82 4.35 -34.47
C THR A 582 9.98 4.11 -35.72
N TYR A 583 8.76 4.63 -35.75
CA TYR A 583 7.91 4.66 -36.93
C TYR A 583 8.29 5.87 -37.82
N PRO A 584 8.63 5.68 -39.12
CA PRO A 584 9.28 6.72 -39.90
C PRO A 584 8.34 7.65 -40.69
N ASN A 585 7.07 7.29 -40.88
CA ASN A 585 6.15 8.01 -41.77
C ASN A 585 5.42 9.13 -41.02
N TRP A 586 6.09 10.26 -40.86
CA TRP A 586 5.55 11.44 -40.20
C TRP A 586 6.06 12.73 -40.85
N GLU A 587 5.38 13.83 -40.57
CA GLU A 587 5.85 15.20 -40.76
C GLU A 587 5.64 16.01 -39.49
N LEU A 588 6.53 16.97 -39.24
CA LEU A 588 6.45 17.89 -38.10
C LEU A 588 6.19 19.30 -38.64
N LEU A 589 5.07 19.90 -38.25
CA LEU A 589 4.58 21.20 -38.71
C LEU A 589 4.72 22.22 -37.58
N LEU A 590 5.75 23.05 -37.68
CA LEU A 590 6.02 24.11 -36.73
C LEU A 590 5.26 25.38 -37.15
N VAL A 591 4.26 25.78 -36.38
CA VAL A 591 3.48 27.00 -36.63
C VAL A 591 4.08 28.13 -35.79
N ASN A 592 5.01 28.88 -36.36
CA ASN A 592 5.67 29.99 -35.67
C ASN A 592 4.73 31.20 -35.54
N ALA A 593 4.19 31.41 -34.34
CA ALA A 593 3.32 32.53 -33.98
C ALA A 593 4.05 33.68 -33.27
N SER A 594 5.39 33.65 -33.26
CA SER A 594 6.27 34.70 -32.75
C SER A 594 7.22 35.20 -33.84
N PRO A 595 6.70 35.81 -34.93
CA PRO A 595 7.52 36.34 -36.03
C PRO A 595 8.53 37.41 -35.57
N GLU A 596 8.29 38.04 -34.43
CA GLU A 596 9.20 39.01 -33.82
C GLU A 596 10.47 38.39 -33.21
N GLU A 597 10.48 37.08 -32.92
CA GLU A 597 11.59 36.39 -32.29
C GLU A 597 12.55 35.81 -33.35
N GLN A 598 13.58 36.59 -33.70
CA GLN A 598 14.54 36.22 -34.75
C GLN A 598 15.30 34.92 -34.42
N GLU A 599 15.75 34.75 -33.17
CA GLU A 599 16.48 33.55 -32.75
C GLU A 599 15.62 32.28 -32.92
N LEU A 600 14.33 32.35 -32.56
CA LEU A 600 13.39 31.24 -32.75
C LEU A 600 13.26 30.88 -34.23
N SER A 601 13.08 31.88 -35.08
CA SER A 601 12.95 31.69 -36.53
C SER A 601 14.20 31.04 -37.13
N GLU A 602 15.40 31.51 -36.76
CA GLU A 602 16.67 30.92 -37.21
C GLU A 602 16.84 29.47 -36.76
N VAL A 603 16.36 29.10 -35.57
CA VAL A 603 16.41 27.71 -35.08
C VAL A 603 15.40 26.84 -35.83
N VAL A 604 14.20 27.32 -36.10
CA VAL A 604 13.18 26.63 -36.90
C VAL A 604 13.70 26.34 -38.32
N ASP A 605 14.31 27.33 -38.97
CA ASP A 605 14.93 27.17 -40.30
C ASP A 605 16.03 26.10 -40.29
N LYS A 606 16.89 26.11 -39.25
CA LYS A 606 17.94 25.09 -39.07
C LYS A 606 17.36 23.69 -38.90
N LEU A 607 16.26 23.53 -38.15
CA LEU A 607 15.59 22.23 -37.98
C LEU A 607 15.02 21.73 -39.31
N CYS A 608 14.36 22.58 -40.09
CA CYS A 608 13.82 22.24 -41.42
C CYS A 608 14.94 21.85 -42.41
N ALA A 609 16.10 22.51 -42.32
CA ALA A 609 17.26 22.17 -43.16
C ALA A 609 17.90 20.81 -42.79
N GLN A 610 17.78 20.38 -41.52
CA GLN A 610 18.36 19.13 -41.03
C GLN A 610 17.51 17.89 -41.36
N ASP A 611 16.19 18.01 -41.37
CA ASP A 611 15.27 16.92 -41.73
C ASP A 611 14.11 17.46 -42.57
N LYS A 612 13.99 16.96 -43.80
CA LYS A 612 12.97 17.40 -44.77
C LYS A 612 11.54 17.09 -44.35
N ARG A 613 11.34 16.23 -43.34
CA ARG A 613 10.03 15.96 -42.74
C ARG A 613 9.58 17.07 -41.80
N ILE A 614 10.49 17.96 -41.40
CA ILE A 614 10.17 19.13 -40.59
C ILE A 614 9.89 20.29 -41.53
N GLN A 615 8.69 20.87 -41.39
CA GLN A 615 8.24 22.03 -42.14
C GLN A 615 7.74 23.09 -41.16
N HIS A 616 7.65 24.33 -41.62
CA HIS A 616 7.14 25.41 -40.81
C HIS A 616 6.32 26.40 -41.61
N ILE A 617 5.49 27.15 -40.91
CA ILE A 617 4.85 28.38 -41.37
C ILE A 617 5.08 29.46 -40.31
N THR A 618 5.36 30.67 -40.74
CA THR A 618 5.46 31.84 -39.85
C THR A 618 4.23 32.72 -40.04
N LEU A 619 3.46 32.89 -38.98
CA LEU A 619 2.26 33.73 -38.98
C LEU A 619 2.64 35.21 -38.91
N GLN A 620 1.75 36.08 -39.38
CA GLN A 620 1.95 37.54 -39.31
C GLN A 620 1.94 38.09 -37.88
N LYS A 621 1.24 37.41 -36.97
CA LYS A 621 1.16 37.72 -35.53
C LYS A 621 0.55 36.53 -34.79
N ASN A 622 0.73 36.46 -33.47
CA ASN A 622 0.00 35.50 -32.63
C ASN A 622 -1.52 35.74 -32.69
N GLN A 623 -2.30 34.70 -32.96
CA GLN A 623 -3.76 34.78 -33.04
C GLN A 623 -4.50 34.11 -31.85
N GLY A 624 -3.77 33.44 -30.95
CA GLY A 624 -4.32 32.57 -29.90
C GLY A 624 -4.05 31.10 -30.21
N ILE A 625 -4.02 30.25 -29.19
CA ILE A 625 -3.64 28.83 -29.34
C ILE A 625 -4.54 28.11 -30.34
N THR A 626 -5.84 28.42 -30.34
CA THR A 626 -6.82 27.77 -31.21
C THR A 626 -6.57 28.09 -32.68
N LEU A 627 -6.48 29.38 -33.01
CA LEU A 627 -6.30 29.83 -34.39
C LEU A 627 -4.91 29.48 -34.93
N ASN A 628 -3.87 29.51 -34.10
CA ASN A 628 -2.55 29.05 -34.51
C ASN A 628 -2.55 27.54 -34.83
N THR A 629 -3.24 26.73 -34.02
CA THR A 629 -3.40 25.29 -34.27
C THR A 629 -4.14 25.03 -35.59
N ASN A 630 -5.19 25.81 -35.87
CA ASN A 630 -5.96 25.71 -37.11
C ASN A 630 -5.12 25.94 -38.38
N GLU A 631 -4.15 26.85 -38.35
CA GLU A 631 -3.23 27.05 -39.48
C GLU A 631 -2.36 25.80 -39.73
N GLY A 632 -1.95 25.11 -38.66
CA GLY A 632 -1.26 23.81 -38.77
C GLY A 632 -2.15 22.72 -39.36
N ILE A 633 -3.41 22.64 -38.93
CA ILE A 633 -4.39 21.65 -39.44
C ILE A 633 -4.61 21.81 -40.95
N LYS A 634 -4.68 23.05 -41.45
CA LYS A 634 -4.86 23.35 -42.88
C LYS A 634 -3.68 22.89 -43.74
N LEU A 635 -2.46 22.92 -43.19
CA LEU A 635 -1.25 22.53 -43.89
C LEU A 635 -0.98 21.03 -43.83
N ALA A 636 -1.55 20.33 -42.85
CA ALA A 636 -1.31 18.92 -42.62
C ALA A 636 -1.75 18.02 -43.78
N THR A 637 -0.85 17.11 -44.16
CA THR A 637 -1.04 16.16 -45.28
C THR A 637 -1.11 14.70 -44.84
N GLY A 638 -0.98 14.44 -43.53
CA GLY A 638 -1.03 13.11 -42.94
C GLY A 638 -2.44 12.54 -42.87
N ASP A 639 -2.51 11.21 -42.77
CA ASP A 639 -3.75 10.48 -42.51
C ASP A 639 -4.28 10.74 -41.10
N PHE A 640 -3.39 11.08 -40.18
CA PHE A 640 -3.69 11.48 -38.80
C PHE A 640 -3.03 12.82 -38.46
N LEU A 641 -3.72 13.62 -37.65
CA LEU A 641 -3.25 14.87 -37.08
C LEU A 641 -2.92 14.62 -35.60
N CYS A 642 -1.70 14.95 -35.17
CA CYS A 642 -1.26 14.81 -33.78
C CYS A 642 -1.01 16.20 -33.20
N PHE A 643 -1.53 16.49 -32.01
CA PHE A 643 -1.30 17.76 -31.33
C PHE A 643 -0.23 17.58 -30.25
N LEU A 644 0.85 18.36 -30.34
CA LEU A 644 1.98 18.30 -29.42
C LEU A 644 2.36 19.71 -28.98
N ASP A 645 2.54 19.90 -27.67
CA ASP A 645 2.99 21.17 -27.12
C ASP A 645 4.48 21.39 -27.36
N HIS A 646 4.85 22.65 -27.56
CA HIS A 646 6.18 23.05 -28.03
C HIS A 646 7.32 22.78 -27.04
N ASP A 647 6.98 22.50 -25.79
CA ASP A 647 7.89 22.28 -24.67
C ASP A 647 7.88 20.86 -24.11
N ASP A 648 7.01 20.00 -24.61
CA ASP A 648 6.86 18.61 -24.16
C ASP A 648 7.62 17.62 -25.03
N VAL A 649 7.73 16.38 -24.57
CA VAL A 649 8.50 15.33 -25.27
C VAL A 649 7.74 14.01 -25.33
N LEU A 650 7.91 13.30 -26.44
CA LEU A 650 7.34 11.99 -26.69
C LEU A 650 8.34 10.87 -26.39
N GLU A 651 7.84 9.70 -25.99
CA GLU A 651 8.65 8.48 -26.00
C GLU A 651 8.97 8.06 -27.45
N PRO A 652 10.17 7.49 -27.72
CA PRO A 652 10.60 7.16 -29.08
C PRO A 652 9.75 6.13 -29.82
N ASP A 653 8.84 5.44 -29.16
CA ASP A 653 7.95 4.44 -29.72
C ASP A 653 6.48 4.85 -29.77
N ALA A 654 6.15 6.11 -29.49
CA ALA A 654 4.77 6.60 -29.47
C ALA A 654 4.01 6.35 -30.79
N LEU A 655 4.57 6.80 -31.93
CA LEU A 655 3.93 6.62 -33.25
C LEU A 655 3.91 5.15 -33.70
N PHE A 656 4.84 4.33 -33.20
CA PHE A 656 4.83 2.89 -33.46
C PHE A 656 3.64 2.23 -32.77
N CYS A 657 3.37 2.58 -31.50
CA CYS A 657 2.23 2.06 -30.75
C CYS A 657 0.91 2.45 -31.41
N TYR A 658 0.76 3.72 -31.81
CA TYR A 658 -0.42 4.17 -32.55
C TYR A 658 -0.57 3.46 -33.90
N THR A 659 0.52 3.21 -34.61
CA THR A 659 0.45 2.46 -35.87
C THR A 659 0.04 1.02 -35.66
N ARG A 660 0.54 0.36 -34.60
CA ARG A 660 0.09 -0.97 -34.21
C ARG A 660 -1.42 -0.97 -33.93
N ALA A 661 -1.90 -0.03 -33.12
CA ALA A 661 -3.32 0.10 -32.81
C ALA A 661 -4.19 0.30 -34.07
N VAL A 662 -3.76 1.14 -35.01
CA VAL A 662 -4.47 1.34 -36.29
C VAL A 662 -4.45 0.08 -37.16
N ASN A 663 -3.40 -0.75 -37.09
CA ASN A 663 -3.38 -2.02 -37.83
C ASN A 663 -4.27 -3.09 -37.19
N GLU A 664 -4.40 -3.08 -35.86
CA GLU A 664 -5.32 -3.95 -35.11
C GLU A 664 -6.78 -3.50 -35.30
N HIS A 665 -7.02 -2.19 -35.32
CA HIS A 665 -8.33 -1.56 -35.50
C HIS A 665 -8.27 -0.48 -36.60
N PRO A 666 -8.43 -0.84 -37.88
CA PRO A 666 -8.37 0.10 -39.00
C PRO A 666 -9.37 1.25 -38.95
N ASP A 667 -10.46 1.08 -38.21
CA ASP A 667 -11.51 2.09 -38.00
C ASP A 667 -11.20 3.11 -36.89
N THR A 668 -10.00 3.07 -36.30
CA THR A 668 -9.57 4.03 -35.27
C THR A 668 -9.61 5.46 -35.81
N ASP A 669 -10.44 6.33 -35.24
CA ASP A 669 -10.59 7.73 -35.63
C ASP A 669 -9.99 8.71 -34.63
N MET A 670 -9.80 8.26 -33.38
CA MET A 670 -9.15 9.03 -32.32
C MET A 670 -8.23 8.13 -31.51
N LEU A 671 -7.04 8.62 -31.20
CA LEU A 671 -6.06 7.97 -30.32
C LEU A 671 -5.61 8.94 -29.23
N TYR A 672 -5.39 8.40 -28.04
CA TYR A 672 -4.72 9.07 -26.95
C TYR A 672 -3.95 8.07 -26.10
N CYS A 673 -3.02 8.57 -25.28
CA CYS A 673 -2.17 7.75 -24.41
C CYS A 673 -2.09 8.31 -23.00
N ASP A 674 -1.60 7.49 -22.08
CA ASP A 674 -1.23 7.95 -20.74
C ASP A 674 -0.08 8.97 -20.82
N GLU A 675 0.00 9.82 -19.81
CA GLU A 675 1.02 10.87 -19.70
C GLU A 675 1.57 10.95 -18.28
N ASP A 676 2.70 11.63 -18.10
CA ASP A 676 3.22 11.97 -16.79
C ASP A 676 3.85 13.37 -16.80
N LYS A 677 4.40 13.78 -15.65
CA LYS A 677 5.15 15.03 -15.55
C LYS A 677 6.64 14.80 -15.57
N LEU A 678 7.34 15.54 -16.41
CA LEU A 678 8.80 15.61 -16.47
C LEU A 678 9.31 16.87 -15.76
N ASP A 679 9.89 16.70 -14.58
CA ASP A 679 10.51 17.78 -13.81
C ASP A 679 12.01 17.53 -13.64
N ASN A 680 12.84 18.41 -14.22
CA ASN A 680 14.30 18.37 -14.10
C ASN A 680 14.92 16.99 -14.41
N GLY A 681 14.36 16.29 -15.40
CA GLY A 681 14.85 14.98 -15.85
C GLY A 681 14.24 13.79 -15.10
N LYS A 682 13.41 14.03 -14.07
CA LYS A 682 12.70 13.02 -13.29
C LYS A 682 11.23 12.96 -13.68
N TYR A 683 10.71 11.74 -13.86
CA TYR A 683 9.30 11.48 -14.11
C TYR A 683 8.52 11.41 -12.79
N ARG A 684 7.33 11.99 -12.74
CA ARG A 684 6.43 11.96 -11.56
C ARG A 684 4.98 12.13 -11.96
N GLU A 685 4.08 11.90 -10.99
CA GLU A 685 2.64 12.17 -11.13
C GLU A 685 2.03 11.57 -12.41
N PRO A 686 2.08 10.23 -12.60
CA PRO A 686 1.46 9.60 -13.76
C PRO A 686 -0.03 9.91 -13.85
N PHE A 687 -0.47 10.18 -15.08
CA PHE A 687 -1.86 10.23 -15.50
C PHE A 687 -2.23 8.95 -16.27
N PHE A 688 -2.65 7.93 -15.53
CA PHE A 688 -3.19 6.69 -16.08
C PHE A 688 -4.66 6.89 -16.49
N LYS A 689 -4.89 7.19 -17.77
CA LYS A 689 -6.21 7.55 -18.31
C LYS A 689 -7.08 6.30 -18.45
N THR A 690 -8.40 6.47 -18.41
CA THR A 690 -9.36 5.40 -18.68
C THR A 690 -9.52 5.20 -20.20
N GLU A 691 -10.23 4.13 -20.60
CA GLU A 691 -10.78 4.02 -21.95
C GLU A 691 -11.75 5.18 -22.25
N TRP A 692 -12.37 5.21 -23.43
CA TRP A 692 -13.28 6.29 -23.79
C TRP A 692 -14.44 6.37 -22.78
N ASN A 693 -14.52 7.50 -22.07
CA ASN A 693 -15.37 7.72 -20.90
C ASN A 693 -16.08 9.06 -21.08
N PRO A 694 -17.14 9.13 -21.92
CA PRO A 694 -17.88 10.37 -22.20
C PRO A 694 -18.38 11.06 -20.92
N ASP A 695 -18.79 10.30 -19.91
CA ASP A 695 -19.32 10.86 -18.68
C ASP A 695 -18.25 11.56 -17.84
N LEU A 696 -17.03 11.00 -17.75
CA LEU A 696 -15.89 11.69 -17.16
C LEU A 696 -15.47 12.92 -17.97
N LEU A 697 -15.59 12.85 -19.31
CA LEU A 697 -15.26 13.96 -20.21
C LEU A 697 -16.19 15.17 -20.01
N LEU A 698 -17.42 14.98 -19.51
CA LEU A 698 -18.31 16.09 -19.14
C LEU A 698 -17.81 16.83 -17.87
N GLY A 699 -17.09 16.14 -16.98
CA GLY A 699 -16.55 16.72 -15.76
C GLY A 699 -15.14 17.31 -15.91
N MET A 700 -14.29 16.67 -16.72
CA MET A 700 -12.92 17.10 -17.00
C MET A 700 -12.38 16.64 -18.36
N ASN A 701 -11.51 17.44 -18.99
CA ASN A 701 -10.74 16.99 -20.16
C ASN A 701 -9.61 16.03 -19.75
N TYR A 702 -9.92 14.74 -19.61
CA TYR A 702 -8.92 13.72 -19.26
C TYR A 702 -8.11 13.21 -20.47
N VAL A 703 -8.56 13.46 -21.70
CA VAL A 703 -7.88 13.03 -22.93
C VAL A 703 -6.66 13.91 -23.20
N CYS A 704 -6.83 15.23 -23.10
CA CYS A 704 -5.80 16.26 -23.12
C CYS A 704 -4.67 16.01 -24.14
N HIS A 705 -3.46 15.73 -23.65
CA HIS A 705 -2.25 15.81 -24.46
C HIS A 705 -2.00 14.58 -25.32
N PHE A 706 -1.32 14.85 -26.43
CA PHE A 706 -1.10 13.95 -27.56
C PHE A 706 -2.35 13.39 -28.23
N LEU A 707 -3.46 14.13 -28.13
CA LEU A 707 -4.66 13.87 -28.93
C LEU A 707 -4.27 13.68 -30.40
N THR A 708 -4.61 12.52 -30.96
CA THR A 708 -4.31 12.15 -32.33
C THR A 708 -5.59 11.74 -33.04
N VAL A 709 -5.88 12.37 -34.16
CA VAL A 709 -7.21 12.32 -34.77
C VAL A 709 -7.08 12.02 -36.25
N ARG A 710 -7.95 11.18 -36.79
CA ARG A 710 -7.92 10.87 -38.22
C ARG A 710 -8.28 12.12 -39.01
N LYS A 711 -7.50 12.46 -40.03
CA LYS A 711 -7.72 13.67 -40.82
C LYS A 711 -9.08 13.64 -41.52
N SER A 712 -9.49 12.49 -42.03
CA SER A 712 -10.77 12.36 -42.76
C SER A 712 -12.00 12.64 -41.90
N ILE A 713 -11.96 12.42 -40.59
CA ILE A 713 -13.06 12.83 -39.70
C ILE A 713 -12.97 14.33 -39.40
N MET A 714 -11.75 14.85 -39.14
CA MET A 714 -11.52 16.26 -38.88
C MET A 714 -11.97 17.16 -40.05
N ASP A 715 -11.75 16.73 -41.28
CA ASP A 715 -12.16 17.47 -42.49
C ASP A 715 -13.69 17.58 -42.66
N THR A 716 -14.47 16.81 -41.88
CA THR A 716 -15.94 16.92 -41.84
C THR A 716 -16.46 17.85 -40.73
N LEU A 717 -15.56 18.46 -39.97
CA LEU A 717 -15.86 19.28 -38.81
C LEU A 717 -15.39 20.72 -39.06
N ASP A 718 -16.16 21.68 -38.58
CA ASP A 718 -15.70 23.07 -38.53
C ASP A 718 -14.56 23.19 -37.51
N LEU A 719 -13.54 23.97 -37.83
CA LEU A 719 -12.45 24.23 -36.90
C LEU A 719 -12.91 25.15 -35.76
N PRO A 720 -12.42 24.93 -34.52
CA PRO A 720 -12.80 25.76 -33.38
C PRO A 720 -12.44 27.23 -33.58
N GLY A 721 -13.32 28.12 -33.13
CA GLY A 721 -13.10 29.56 -33.07
C GLY A 721 -12.25 29.99 -31.87
N LYS A 722 -11.95 31.29 -31.79
CA LYS A 722 -11.08 31.85 -30.73
C LYS A 722 -11.71 31.80 -29.34
N GLU A 723 -13.03 31.72 -29.26
CA GLU A 723 -13.81 31.54 -28.04
C GLU A 723 -13.44 30.27 -27.26
N TYR A 724 -12.77 29.30 -27.91
CA TYR A 724 -12.26 28.07 -27.28
C TYR A 724 -10.79 28.17 -26.85
N ASP A 725 -10.15 29.34 -26.87
CA ASP A 725 -8.77 29.48 -26.39
C ASP A 725 -8.66 28.95 -24.94
N GLY A 726 -7.81 27.93 -24.75
CA GLY A 726 -7.59 27.26 -23.48
C GLY A 726 -8.39 25.97 -23.27
N SER A 727 -9.33 25.64 -24.16
CA SER A 727 -10.14 24.40 -24.15
C SER A 727 -10.40 23.84 -25.56
N GLN A 728 -9.63 24.30 -26.56
CA GLN A 728 -9.80 23.91 -27.96
C GLN A 728 -9.65 22.40 -28.18
N ASP A 729 -8.79 21.76 -27.39
CA ASP A 729 -8.59 20.31 -27.37
C ASP A 729 -9.80 19.57 -26.79
N TRP A 730 -10.42 20.10 -25.73
CA TRP A 730 -11.65 19.55 -25.16
C TRP A 730 -12.80 19.64 -26.16
N HIS A 731 -12.98 20.80 -26.80
CA HIS A 731 -13.97 21.01 -27.86
C HIS A 731 -13.77 20.03 -29.03
N MET A 732 -12.54 19.86 -29.51
CA MET A 732 -12.22 18.90 -30.58
C MET A 732 -12.50 17.47 -30.14
N THR A 733 -12.13 17.10 -28.91
CA THR A 733 -12.33 15.75 -28.36
C THR A 733 -13.81 15.38 -28.37
N PHE A 734 -14.71 16.27 -27.93
CA PHE A 734 -16.16 16.03 -28.02
C PHE A 734 -16.61 15.81 -29.47
N ARG A 735 -16.30 16.74 -30.38
CA ARG A 735 -16.79 16.68 -31.76
C ARG A 735 -16.30 15.47 -32.54
N ILE A 736 -15.10 15.00 -32.23
CA ILE A 736 -14.54 13.80 -32.83
C ILE A 736 -15.17 12.57 -32.18
N GLY A 737 -15.27 12.53 -30.86
CA GLY A 737 -15.92 11.45 -30.12
C GLY A 737 -17.37 11.21 -30.56
N GLU A 738 -18.13 12.28 -30.82
CA GLU A 738 -19.50 12.26 -31.35
C GLU A 738 -19.65 11.48 -32.68
N LYS A 739 -18.57 11.38 -33.48
CA LYS A 739 -18.59 10.79 -34.83
C LYS A 739 -17.60 9.63 -35.03
N ALA A 740 -16.73 9.36 -34.05
CA ALA A 740 -15.66 8.39 -34.17
C ALA A 740 -16.22 6.97 -34.28
N ARG A 741 -15.71 6.18 -35.22
CA ARG A 741 -16.07 4.75 -35.34
C ARG A 741 -15.40 3.91 -34.26
N TYR A 742 -14.19 4.30 -33.89
CA TYR A 742 -13.45 3.70 -32.79
C TYR A 742 -12.49 4.71 -32.16
N VAL A 743 -12.48 4.75 -30.84
CA VAL A 743 -11.57 5.56 -30.02
C VAL A 743 -10.60 4.60 -29.34
N HIS A 744 -9.30 4.80 -29.56
CA HIS A 744 -8.26 3.96 -28.99
C HIS A 744 -7.50 4.67 -27.88
N HIS A 745 -7.53 4.08 -26.69
CA HIS A 745 -6.60 4.40 -25.62
C HIS A 745 -5.41 3.45 -25.66
N GLU A 746 -4.20 3.99 -25.78
CA GLU A 746 -2.96 3.24 -25.57
C GLU A 746 -2.52 3.44 -24.10
N PRO A 747 -2.64 2.41 -23.23
CA PRO A 747 -2.38 2.51 -21.79
C PRO A 747 -0.88 2.45 -21.46
N ARG A 748 -0.09 3.19 -22.21
CA ARG A 748 1.35 3.40 -22.01
C ARG A 748 1.61 4.88 -21.87
N VAL A 749 2.54 5.21 -20.99
CA VAL A 749 2.99 6.59 -20.79
C VAL A 749 3.91 6.95 -21.96
N LEU A 750 3.36 7.66 -22.95
CA LEU A 750 4.06 8.01 -24.19
C LEU A 750 4.26 9.52 -24.36
N TYR A 751 3.65 10.32 -23.48
CA TYR A 751 3.75 11.77 -23.44
C TYR A 751 4.27 12.24 -22.08
N HIS A 752 5.20 13.20 -22.11
CA HIS A 752 5.82 13.75 -20.91
C HIS A 752 5.60 15.26 -20.83
N TRP A 753 4.70 15.66 -19.94
CA TRP A 753 4.35 17.06 -19.70
C TRP A 753 5.42 17.75 -18.86
N ARG A 754 6.15 18.69 -19.46
CA ARG A 754 7.28 19.35 -18.82
C ARG A 754 6.81 20.37 -17.79
N VAL A 755 7.41 20.30 -16.60
CA VAL A 755 7.20 21.28 -15.53
C VAL A 755 8.29 22.34 -15.58
N HIS A 756 7.91 23.62 -15.75
CA HIS A 756 8.79 24.78 -15.61
C HIS A 756 7.97 26.05 -15.30
N SER A 757 8.63 27.14 -14.89
CA SER A 757 7.99 28.38 -14.41
C SER A 757 7.02 29.07 -15.38
N GLN A 758 7.05 28.70 -16.66
CA GLN A 758 6.14 29.22 -17.69
C GLN A 758 5.10 28.19 -18.16
N SER A 759 5.22 26.93 -17.73
CA SER A 759 4.29 25.85 -18.09
C SER A 759 3.01 25.92 -17.25
N THR A 760 1.89 25.55 -17.86
CA THR A 760 0.61 25.38 -17.17
C THR A 760 0.71 24.32 -16.06
N ALA A 761 1.60 23.32 -16.20
CA ALA A 761 1.86 22.31 -15.18
C ALA A 761 2.37 22.90 -13.85
N ALA A 762 3.03 24.06 -13.88
CA ALA A 762 3.57 24.75 -12.71
C ALA A 762 2.66 25.88 -12.20
N ARG A 763 1.56 26.19 -12.91
CA ARG A 763 0.70 27.35 -12.67
C ARG A 763 -0.76 26.92 -12.51
N ALA A 764 -1.14 26.51 -11.30
CA ALA A 764 -2.53 26.21 -10.92
C ALA A 764 -3.46 27.45 -10.97
N ASP A 765 -2.88 28.63 -11.15
CA ASP A 765 -3.45 29.97 -11.09
C ASP A 765 -3.89 30.55 -12.45
N GLN A 766 -4.01 29.74 -13.51
CA GLN A 766 -4.60 30.23 -14.76
C GLN A 766 -6.09 30.62 -14.57
N LYS A 767 -6.41 31.73 -15.25
CA LYS A 767 -7.50 32.70 -15.03
C LYS A 767 -8.88 32.18 -15.42
N ASP A 768 -9.93 32.78 -14.85
CA ASP A 768 -11.35 32.45 -15.00
C ASP A 768 -11.81 32.18 -16.46
N TYR A 769 -11.22 32.82 -17.48
CA TYR A 769 -11.58 32.63 -18.90
C TYR A 769 -11.43 31.19 -19.41
N THR A 770 -10.54 30.38 -18.82
CA THR A 770 -10.35 28.97 -19.20
C THR A 770 -11.51 28.08 -18.75
N LEU A 771 -12.22 28.47 -17.68
CA LEU A 771 -13.40 27.77 -17.20
C LEU A 771 -14.61 28.09 -18.08
N ASP A 772 -14.75 29.34 -18.52
CA ASP A 772 -15.84 29.74 -19.43
C ASP A 772 -15.76 29.01 -20.77
N SER A 773 -14.57 28.93 -21.38
CA SER A 773 -14.39 28.21 -22.65
C SER A 773 -14.57 26.68 -22.49
N SER A 774 -14.18 26.13 -21.34
CA SER A 774 -14.44 24.73 -20.98
C SER A 774 -15.93 24.44 -20.84
N ARG A 775 -16.68 25.30 -20.12
CA ARG A 775 -18.14 25.19 -19.99
C ARG A 775 -18.82 25.26 -21.35
N LEU A 776 -18.43 26.21 -22.20
CA LEU A 776 -18.93 26.36 -23.57
C LEU A 776 -18.69 25.08 -24.41
N SER A 777 -17.56 24.41 -24.23
CA SER A 777 -17.25 23.15 -24.92
C SER A 777 -18.25 22.05 -24.57
N ILE A 778 -18.65 21.96 -23.29
CA ILE A 778 -19.64 21.01 -22.80
C ILE A 778 -21.04 21.41 -23.25
N GLU A 779 -21.45 22.67 -23.06
CA GLU A 779 -22.78 23.16 -23.45
C GLU A 779 -23.06 22.91 -24.93
N THR A 780 -22.12 23.27 -25.81
CA THR A 780 -22.28 23.04 -27.25
C THR A 780 -22.24 21.55 -27.61
N HIS A 781 -21.57 20.69 -26.84
CA HIS A 781 -21.65 19.23 -26.99
C HIS A 781 -23.05 18.70 -26.65
N LEU A 782 -23.63 19.13 -25.54
CA LEU A 782 -24.99 18.77 -25.16
C LEU A 782 -26.00 19.18 -26.24
N GLU A 783 -25.88 20.41 -26.75
CA GLU A 783 -26.72 20.92 -27.85
C GLU A 783 -26.63 20.04 -29.11
N ARG A 784 -25.42 19.68 -29.54
CA ARG A 784 -25.19 18.85 -30.74
C ARG A 784 -25.71 17.41 -30.58
N CYS A 785 -25.60 16.86 -29.38
CA CYS A 785 -26.09 15.51 -29.07
C CYS A 785 -27.61 15.49 -28.77
N GLY A 786 -28.28 16.65 -28.73
CA GLY A 786 -29.69 16.75 -28.37
C GLY A 786 -29.96 16.44 -26.89
N ILE A 787 -28.92 16.48 -26.04
CA ILE A 787 -29.01 16.24 -24.61
C ILE A 787 -29.47 17.54 -23.95
N LYS A 788 -30.61 17.49 -23.26
CA LYS A 788 -31.15 18.65 -22.55
C LYS A 788 -30.61 18.66 -21.12
N GLY A 789 -29.82 19.67 -20.77
CA GLY A 789 -29.31 19.84 -19.42
C GLY A 789 -28.58 21.17 -19.25
N GLU A 790 -28.36 21.56 -18.01
CA GLU A 790 -27.59 22.75 -17.63
C GLU A 790 -26.20 22.33 -17.13
N VAL A 791 -25.14 22.94 -17.66
CA VAL A 791 -23.77 22.71 -17.19
C VAL A 791 -23.50 23.62 -15.99
N VAL A 792 -23.33 23.03 -14.82
CA VAL A 792 -23.07 23.74 -13.56
C VAL A 792 -21.67 23.42 -13.02
N ASP A 793 -21.17 24.24 -12.10
CA ASP A 793 -19.97 23.89 -11.35
C ASP A 793 -20.23 22.65 -10.48
N SER A 794 -19.25 21.76 -10.40
CA SER A 794 -19.36 20.58 -9.55
C SER A 794 -19.41 21.00 -8.07
N PRO A 795 -20.39 20.51 -7.30
CA PRO A 795 -20.46 20.78 -5.86
C PRO A 795 -19.37 20.03 -5.07
N LEU A 796 -18.74 19.02 -5.67
CA LEU A 796 -17.78 18.13 -5.01
C LEU A 796 -16.32 18.49 -5.30
N MET A 797 -16.06 19.16 -6.43
CA MET A 797 -14.69 19.48 -6.86
C MET A 797 -14.61 20.86 -7.53
N PRO A 798 -13.81 21.80 -6.99
CA PRO A 798 -13.59 23.09 -7.60
C PRO A 798 -13.05 22.98 -9.03
N ARG A 799 -13.46 23.88 -9.93
CA ARG A 799 -12.99 23.96 -11.33
C ARG A 799 -13.30 22.70 -12.16
N ARG A 800 -14.32 21.95 -11.76
CA ARG A 800 -14.92 20.84 -12.52
C ARG A 800 -16.38 21.12 -12.76
N PHE A 801 -16.96 20.40 -13.71
CA PHE A 801 -18.35 20.58 -14.11
C PHE A 801 -19.20 19.36 -13.80
N LYS A 802 -20.50 19.61 -13.78
CA LYS A 802 -21.56 18.60 -13.71
C LYS A 802 -22.68 19.03 -14.65
N VAL A 803 -23.39 18.07 -15.22
CA VAL A 803 -24.61 18.33 -15.99
C VAL A 803 -25.83 18.04 -15.11
N ASN A 804 -26.71 19.03 -14.96
CA ASN A 804 -28.05 18.85 -14.42
C ASN A 804 -29.00 18.57 -15.58
N TYR A 805 -29.31 17.30 -15.82
CA TYR A 805 -30.15 16.87 -16.93
C TYR A 805 -31.61 17.29 -16.73
N ALA A 806 -32.29 17.64 -17.82
CA ALA A 806 -33.72 17.93 -17.81
C ALA A 806 -34.52 16.62 -17.86
N LEU A 807 -35.38 16.39 -16.85
CA LEU A 807 -36.14 15.14 -16.69
C LEU A 807 -37.39 15.03 -17.60
N GLY A 808 -37.60 15.99 -18.50
CA GLY A 808 -38.62 15.93 -19.55
C GLY A 808 -40.04 15.64 -19.06
N ASN A 809 -40.61 14.53 -19.52
CA ASN A 809 -41.99 14.10 -19.23
C ASN A 809 -42.20 13.59 -17.81
N HIS A 810 -41.18 13.69 -16.96
CA HIS A 810 -41.26 13.32 -15.56
C HIS A 810 -41.62 11.83 -15.40
N PRO A 811 -40.77 10.91 -15.89
CA PRO A 811 -41.09 9.48 -16.00
C PRO A 811 -41.24 8.80 -14.62
N MET A 812 -42.01 7.73 -14.56
CA MET A 812 -42.25 7.06 -13.28
C MET A 812 -41.06 6.18 -12.90
N VAL A 813 -40.60 6.29 -11.65
CA VAL A 813 -39.53 5.45 -11.09
C VAL A 813 -40.11 4.42 -10.12
N SER A 814 -39.86 3.13 -10.32
CA SER A 814 -40.23 2.08 -9.36
C SER A 814 -39.02 1.70 -8.51
N ILE A 815 -39.04 2.06 -7.24
CA ILE A 815 -38.04 1.67 -6.24
C ILE A 815 -38.38 0.26 -5.76
N ILE A 816 -37.55 -0.72 -6.10
CA ILE A 816 -37.74 -2.14 -5.76
C ILE A 816 -36.89 -2.47 -4.55
N ILE A 817 -37.54 -2.83 -3.44
CA ILE A 817 -36.89 -3.10 -2.15
C ILE A 817 -37.15 -4.56 -1.74
N PRO A 818 -36.15 -5.45 -1.76
CA PRO A 818 -36.29 -6.79 -1.18
C PRO A 818 -36.37 -6.68 0.34
N ASN A 819 -37.29 -7.41 0.97
CA ASN A 819 -37.37 -7.43 2.43
C ASN A 819 -37.76 -8.79 2.99
N LYS A 820 -37.01 -9.23 4.00
CA LYS A 820 -37.39 -10.29 4.94
C LYS A 820 -37.13 -9.78 6.36
N ASP A 821 -38.18 -9.65 7.15
CA ASP A 821 -38.18 -9.20 8.55
C ASP A 821 -37.45 -7.85 8.73
N ALA A 822 -36.73 -7.65 9.86
CA ALA A 822 -35.91 -6.47 10.14
C ALA A 822 -36.62 -5.12 9.98
N VAL A 823 -37.82 -4.99 10.55
CA VAL A 823 -38.68 -3.80 10.43
C VAL A 823 -37.98 -2.48 10.77
N SER A 824 -37.08 -2.45 11.76
CA SER A 824 -36.35 -1.22 12.13
C SER A 824 -35.51 -0.66 10.98
N VAL A 825 -34.85 -1.56 10.24
CA VAL A 825 -33.98 -1.23 9.13
C VAL A 825 -34.79 -0.73 7.93
N LEU A 826 -35.84 -1.48 7.57
CA LEU A 826 -36.79 -1.06 6.54
C LEU A 826 -37.48 0.28 6.89
N HIS A 827 -37.78 0.51 8.17
CA HIS A 827 -38.39 1.76 8.61
C HIS A 827 -37.49 2.96 8.37
N ASN A 828 -36.19 2.83 8.67
CA ASN A 828 -35.23 3.91 8.41
C ASN A 828 -35.15 4.20 6.90
N CYS A 829 -35.06 3.16 6.07
CA CYS A 829 -35.07 3.29 4.61
C CYS A 829 -36.31 4.04 4.11
N LEU A 830 -37.52 3.52 4.39
CA LEU A 830 -38.77 4.15 3.94
C LEU A 830 -38.98 5.56 4.53
N SER A 831 -38.60 5.77 5.79
CA SER A 831 -38.68 7.09 6.42
C SER A 831 -37.76 8.09 5.72
N SER A 832 -36.53 7.70 5.37
CA SER A 832 -35.58 8.59 4.69
C SER A 832 -36.06 8.95 3.29
N ILE A 833 -36.57 7.97 2.51
CA ILE A 833 -37.17 8.20 1.19
C ILE A 833 -38.29 9.24 1.30
N ARG A 834 -39.26 9.00 2.19
CA ARG A 834 -40.43 9.88 2.35
C ARG A 834 -40.08 11.29 2.85
N LYS A 835 -39.04 11.42 3.69
CA LYS A 835 -38.66 12.71 4.29
C LYS A 835 -37.78 13.57 3.38
N LEU A 836 -36.91 12.95 2.58
CA LEU A 836 -35.82 13.65 1.89
C LEU A 836 -35.99 13.69 0.38
N THR A 837 -36.65 12.71 -0.23
CA THR A 837 -36.76 12.63 -1.71
C THR A 837 -37.53 13.81 -2.26
N THR A 838 -36.94 14.52 -3.23
CA THR A 838 -37.59 15.66 -3.91
C THR A 838 -38.34 15.27 -5.18
N TYR A 839 -37.98 14.16 -5.81
CA TYR A 839 -38.74 13.58 -6.92
C TYR A 839 -40.07 12.99 -6.43
N ASP A 840 -41.18 13.31 -7.08
CA ASP A 840 -42.53 12.93 -6.62
C ASP A 840 -43.22 11.85 -7.47
N ASN A 841 -42.73 11.54 -8.68
CA ASN A 841 -43.32 10.51 -9.53
C ASN A 841 -42.64 9.14 -9.38
N TYR A 842 -42.78 8.54 -8.19
CA TYR A 842 -42.23 7.23 -7.91
C TYR A 842 -43.25 6.29 -7.26
N GLU A 843 -42.98 4.99 -7.29
CA GLU A 843 -43.58 4.02 -6.36
C GLU A 843 -42.49 3.26 -5.62
N VAL A 844 -42.81 2.70 -4.47
CA VAL A 844 -41.97 1.76 -3.74
C VAL A 844 -42.63 0.40 -3.78
N VAL A 845 -41.99 -0.57 -4.45
CA VAL A 845 -42.39 -1.97 -4.53
C VAL A 845 -41.55 -2.77 -3.53
N ILE A 846 -42.10 -2.99 -2.35
CA ILE A 846 -41.49 -3.87 -1.35
C ILE A 846 -41.79 -5.30 -1.76
N VAL A 847 -40.74 -6.07 -2.04
CA VAL A 847 -40.86 -7.50 -2.38
C VAL A 847 -40.65 -8.32 -1.12
N GLU A 848 -41.76 -8.77 -0.55
CA GLU A 848 -41.76 -9.68 0.58
C GLU A 848 -41.35 -11.09 0.13
N ASN A 849 -40.32 -11.64 0.78
CA ASN A 849 -39.60 -12.83 0.34
C ASN A 849 -39.34 -13.89 1.43
N ASN A 850 -40.34 -14.15 2.30
CA ASN A 850 -40.39 -15.16 3.38
C ASN A 850 -40.13 -14.63 4.80
N SER A 851 -40.74 -13.50 5.16
CA SER A 851 -40.87 -13.02 6.53
C SER A 851 -41.58 -14.03 7.44
N GLU A 852 -41.07 -14.17 8.65
CA GLU A 852 -41.64 -15.04 9.68
C GLU A 852 -42.22 -14.25 10.87
N ASP A 853 -41.78 -13.00 11.06
CA ASP A 853 -42.25 -12.15 12.15
C ASP A 853 -43.62 -11.53 11.81
N PRO A 854 -44.69 -11.81 12.60
CA PRO A 854 -46.00 -11.17 12.42
C PRO A 854 -45.97 -9.64 12.51
N PHE A 855 -44.97 -9.05 13.18
CA PHE A 855 -44.80 -7.61 13.25
C PHE A 855 -44.45 -7.02 11.88
N THR A 856 -43.73 -7.75 11.03
CA THR A 856 -43.38 -7.31 9.68
C THR A 856 -44.62 -7.06 8.83
N PHE A 857 -45.58 -7.98 8.84
CA PHE A 857 -46.82 -7.83 8.09
C PHE A 857 -47.69 -6.68 8.61
N LYS A 858 -47.75 -6.47 9.93
CA LYS A 858 -48.42 -5.28 10.51
C LYS A 858 -47.74 -3.98 10.08
N TYR A 859 -46.41 -3.99 10.03
CA TYR A 859 -45.64 -2.84 9.58
C TYR A 859 -45.89 -2.54 8.10
N TYR A 860 -46.00 -3.56 7.25
CA TYR A 860 -46.38 -3.38 5.83
C TYR A 860 -47.76 -2.75 5.66
N GLU A 861 -48.76 -3.16 6.43
CA GLU A 861 -50.07 -2.53 6.41
C GLU A 861 -49.98 -1.04 6.82
N MET A 862 -49.22 -0.75 7.88
CA MET A 862 -49.00 0.62 8.35
C MET A 862 -48.25 1.46 7.30
N ALA A 863 -47.20 0.94 6.69
CA ALA A 863 -46.39 1.66 5.71
C ALA A 863 -47.20 2.06 4.48
N GLN A 864 -48.03 1.15 3.94
CA GLN A 864 -48.94 1.44 2.82
C GLN A 864 -50.04 2.45 3.17
N GLN A 865 -50.46 2.52 4.44
CA GLN A 865 -51.42 3.53 4.90
C GLN A 865 -50.76 4.91 5.10
N LEU A 866 -49.50 4.94 5.53
CA LEU A 866 -48.75 6.15 5.80
C LEU A 866 -48.25 6.84 4.52
N ASP A 867 -47.96 6.06 3.48
CA ASP A 867 -47.41 6.56 2.23
C ASP A 867 -48.06 5.87 1.02
N PRO A 868 -48.84 6.61 0.18
CA PRO A 868 -49.53 6.04 -0.96
C PRO A 868 -48.59 5.56 -2.08
N HIS A 869 -47.30 5.93 -2.06
CA HIS A 869 -46.32 5.41 -3.00
C HIS A 869 -45.90 3.97 -2.66
N VAL A 870 -46.11 3.51 -1.42
CA VAL A 870 -45.66 2.20 -0.96
C VAL A 870 -46.67 1.11 -1.30
N ARG A 871 -46.18 0.01 -1.87
CA ARG A 871 -46.95 -1.21 -2.14
C ARG A 871 -46.11 -2.44 -1.82
N VAL A 872 -46.74 -3.43 -1.21
CA VAL A 872 -46.09 -4.72 -0.93
C VAL A 872 -46.56 -5.79 -1.91
N VAL A 873 -45.63 -6.56 -2.45
CA VAL A 873 -45.89 -7.75 -3.29
C VAL A 873 -45.19 -8.96 -2.69
N THR A 874 -45.85 -10.12 -2.71
CA THR A 874 -45.33 -11.33 -2.07
C THR A 874 -44.78 -12.29 -3.12
N LEU A 875 -43.52 -12.69 -2.97
CA LEU A 875 -42.89 -13.73 -3.77
C LEU A 875 -42.99 -15.08 -3.05
N GLU A 876 -43.85 -15.96 -3.55
CA GLU A 876 -44.04 -17.30 -2.98
C GLU A 876 -43.06 -18.34 -3.56
N GLY A 877 -42.88 -19.45 -2.83
CA GLY A 877 -42.17 -20.63 -3.31
C GLY A 877 -40.65 -20.46 -3.44
N MET A 878 -40.04 -19.63 -2.59
CA MET A 878 -38.59 -19.65 -2.40
C MET A 878 -38.20 -20.50 -1.19
N GLU A 879 -37.35 -21.51 -1.39
CA GLU A 879 -36.79 -22.32 -0.29
C GLU A 879 -35.57 -21.64 0.38
N SER A 880 -34.88 -20.76 -0.35
CA SER A 880 -33.71 -20.00 0.11
C SER A 880 -33.68 -18.61 -0.51
N PHE A 881 -33.01 -17.67 0.17
CA PHE A 881 -32.82 -16.31 -0.33
C PHE A 881 -32.12 -16.29 -1.70
N ASN A 882 -32.68 -15.54 -2.65
CA ASN A 882 -32.13 -15.30 -3.98
C ASN A 882 -32.44 -13.86 -4.40
N PHE A 883 -31.45 -12.98 -4.29
CA PHE A 883 -31.58 -11.56 -4.59
C PHE A 883 -32.04 -11.33 -6.04
N SER A 884 -31.40 -11.98 -7.00
CA SER A 884 -31.73 -11.87 -8.43
C SER A 884 -33.19 -12.20 -8.72
N ARG A 885 -33.71 -13.31 -8.15
CA ARG A 885 -35.11 -13.72 -8.32
C ARG A 885 -36.08 -12.71 -7.69
N ILE A 886 -35.73 -12.17 -6.52
CA ILE A 886 -36.55 -11.16 -5.83
C ILE A 886 -36.64 -9.88 -6.67
N ILE A 887 -35.51 -9.40 -7.20
CA ILE A 887 -35.47 -8.22 -8.07
C ILE A 887 -36.22 -8.47 -9.38
N ASN A 888 -36.01 -9.60 -10.05
CA ASN A 888 -36.75 -9.96 -11.26
C ASN A 888 -38.26 -9.97 -11.04
N PHE A 889 -38.71 -10.56 -9.92
CA PHE A 889 -40.12 -10.54 -9.56
C PHE A 889 -40.61 -9.12 -9.28
N GLY A 890 -39.87 -8.34 -8.49
CA GLY A 890 -40.20 -6.94 -8.21
C GLY A 890 -40.35 -6.11 -9.50
N ALA A 891 -39.43 -6.26 -10.44
CA ALA A 891 -39.47 -5.62 -11.75
C ALA A 891 -40.70 -6.04 -12.55
N SER A 892 -41.09 -7.33 -12.51
CA SER A 892 -42.33 -7.80 -13.16
C SER A 892 -43.61 -7.19 -12.57
N GLN A 893 -43.56 -6.72 -11.33
CA GLN A 893 -44.67 -6.09 -10.62
C GLN A 893 -44.63 -4.55 -10.67
N ALA A 894 -43.52 -3.97 -11.14
CA ALA A 894 -43.30 -2.53 -11.22
C ALA A 894 -44.07 -1.90 -12.38
N LYS A 895 -44.46 -0.63 -12.22
CA LYS A 895 -45.21 0.16 -13.20
C LYS A 895 -44.36 1.25 -13.85
N GLY A 896 -43.21 1.56 -13.27
CA GLY A 896 -42.31 2.63 -13.70
C GLY A 896 -41.62 2.32 -15.02
N ASP A 897 -41.18 3.40 -15.67
CA ASP A 897 -40.34 3.37 -16.87
C ASP A 897 -38.87 3.08 -16.50
N TYR A 898 -38.50 3.34 -15.23
CA TYR A 898 -37.19 3.08 -14.66
C TYR A 898 -37.32 2.26 -13.38
N TYR A 899 -36.42 1.31 -13.21
CA TYR A 899 -36.31 0.48 -12.01
C TYR A 899 -35.12 0.95 -11.19
N LEU A 900 -35.37 1.28 -9.92
CA LEU A 900 -34.34 1.59 -8.95
C LEU A 900 -34.25 0.43 -7.96
N MET A 901 -33.18 -0.35 -8.02
CA MET A 901 -32.90 -1.41 -7.05
C MET A 901 -32.33 -0.77 -5.79
N LEU A 902 -32.95 -1.01 -4.64
CA LEU A 902 -32.53 -0.42 -3.38
C LEU A 902 -32.59 -1.45 -2.26
N ASN A 903 -31.49 -1.66 -1.54
CA ASN A 903 -31.52 -2.54 -0.38
C ASN A 903 -32.36 -1.92 0.76
N ASN A 904 -32.96 -2.78 1.60
CA ASN A 904 -33.76 -2.31 2.72
C ASN A 904 -32.94 -1.64 3.84
N ASP A 905 -31.62 -1.83 3.85
CA ASP A 905 -30.65 -1.30 4.81
C ASP A 905 -29.87 -0.07 4.30
N THR A 906 -30.48 0.69 3.40
CA THR A 906 -29.99 2.00 2.97
C THR A 906 -30.73 3.15 3.64
N GLU A 907 -30.07 4.30 3.77
CA GLU A 907 -30.69 5.56 4.18
C GLU A 907 -30.31 6.67 3.20
N VAL A 908 -31.33 7.34 2.65
CA VAL A 908 -31.15 8.48 1.75
C VAL A 908 -30.55 9.65 2.53
N ILE A 909 -29.49 10.27 2.01
CA ILE A 909 -28.92 11.50 2.59
C ILE A 909 -28.84 12.66 1.60
N THR A 910 -28.89 12.39 0.29
CA THR A 910 -29.05 13.40 -0.76
C THR A 910 -30.53 13.57 -1.13
N PRO A 911 -31.15 14.75 -0.95
CA PRO A 911 -32.56 14.95 -1.27
C PRO A 911 -32.97 14.66 -2.71
N ASN A 912 -32.16 15.11 -3.68
CA ASN A 912 -32.44 14.99 -5.12
C ASN A 912 -31.79 13.74 -5.76
N TRP A 913 -31.55 12.70 -4.97
CA TRP A 913 -30.83 11.49 -5.40
C TRP A 913 -31.47 10.76 -6.59
N ILE A 914 -32.81 10.76 -6.72
CA ILE A 914 -33.49 10.16 -7.86
C ILE A 914 -33.21 10.97 -9.13
N GLU A 915 -33.27 12.30 -9.06
CA GLU A 915 -32.99 13.19 -10.18
C GLU A 915 -31.54 13.05 -10.66
N GLU A 916 -30.59 12.92 -9.72
CA GLU A 916 -29.17 12.67 -9.99
C GLU A 916 -28.93 11.36 -10.77
N LEU A 917 -29.65 10.29 -10.39
CA LEU A 917 -29.53 8.98 -11.05
C LEU A 917 -30.32 8.92 -12.37
N LEU A 918 -31.52 9.49 -12.38
CA LEU A 918 -32.46 9.43 -13.50
C LEU A 918 -31.99 10.26 -14.69
N GLY A 919 -31.49 11.47 -14.43
CA GLY A 919 -31.02 12.38 -15.47
C GLY A 919 -30.11 11.74 -16.52
N PRO A 920 -28.95 11.19 -16.13
CA PRO A 920 -28.09 10.46 -17.05
C PRO A 920 -28.70 9.14 -17.53
N CYS A 921 -29.46 8.41 -16.72
CA CYS A 921 -30.11 7.14 -17.11
C CYS A 921 -31.18 7.31 -18.20
N MET A 922 -31.69 8.52 -18.41
CA MET A 922 -32.62 8.83 -19.51
C MET A 922 -31.94 8.91 -20.88
N ARG A 923 -30.60 8.94 -20.95
CA ARG A 923 -29.89 8.94 -22.22
C ARG A 923 -29.97 7.56 -22.89
N GLU A 924 -30.13 7.55 -24.21
CA GLU A 924 -30.24 6.29 -24.98
C GLU A 924 -28.98 5.42 -24.94
N ASP A 925 -27.82 6.02 -24.68
CA ASP A 925 -26.53 5.34 -24.57
C ASP A 925 -26.21 4.85 -23.15
N VAL A 926 -27.01 5.20 -22.13
CA VAL A 926 -26.82 4.80 -20.74
C VAL A 926 -27.81 3.70 -20.37
N GLY A 927 -27.29 2.58 -19.88
CA GLY A 927 -28.10 1.46 -19.39
C GLY A 927 -28.33 1.52 -17.89
N ILE A 928 -27.28 1.79 -17.11
CA ILE A 928 -27.33 1.78 -15.64
C ILE A 928 -26.69 3.04 -15.07
N THR A 929 -27.26 3.58 -14.01
CA THR A 929 -26.60 4.55 -13.13
C THR A 929 -26.50 4.01 -11.70
N GLY A 930 -25.39 4.26 -11.01
CA GLY A 930 -25.15 3.79 -9.63
C GLY A 930 -24.79 4.91 -8.67
N ALA A 931 -25.33 4.86 -7.46
CA ALA A 931 -25.08 5.86 -6.43
C ALA A 931 -23.71 5.66 -5.73
N LYS A 932 -23.23 6.70 -5.06
CA LYS A 932 -22.15 6.59 -4.08
C LYS A 932 -22.71 6.13 -2.74
N LEU A 933 -22.16 5.05 -2.20
CA LEU A 933 -22.58 4.52 -0.90
C LEU A 933 -21.50 4.79 0.13
N LEU A 934 -21.94 5.26 1.28
CA LEU A 934 -21.09 5.52 2.44
C LEU A 934 -21.48 4.57 3.57
N PHE A 935 -20.49 4.22 4.38
CA PHE A 935 -20.75 3.68 5.71
C PHE A 935 -21.29 4.77 6.65
N PRO A 936 -21.89 4.37 7.79
CA PRO A 936 -22.48 5.32 8.75
C PRO A 936 -21.48 6.35 9.31
N ASP A 937 -20.18 6.04 9.29
CA ASP A 937 -19.11 6.94 9.72
C ASP A 937 -18.61 7.92 8.63
N ASN A 938 -19.29 7.95 7.48
CA ASN A 938 -18.94 8.71 6.28
C ASN A 938 -17.61 8.30 5.64
N THR A 939 -17.21 7.03 5.77
CA THR A 939 -16.23 6.43 4.86
C THR A 939 -16.94 5.83 3.64
N ILE A 940 -16.26 5.72 2.51
CA ILE A 940 -16.80 5.21 1.24
C ILE A 940 -16.97 3.70 1.35
N GLN A 941 -18.16 3.19 1.05
CA GLN A 941 -18.38 1.76 0.81
C GLN A 941 -18.35 1.45 -0.68
N HIS A 942 -18.93 2.32 -1.52
CA HIS A 942 -19.00 2.11 -2.95
C HIS A 942 -18.80 3.41 -3.72
N ALA A 943 -17.81 3.41 -4.62
CA ALA A 943 -17.60 4.42 -5.64
C ALA A 943 -17.26 3.76 -7.00
N GLY A 944 -17.93 2.65 -7.29
CA GLY A 944 -17.61 1.76 -8.41
C GLY A 944 -17.06 0.40 -8.01
N ILE A 945 -16.96 -0.51 -8.99
CA ILE A 945 -16.37 -1.84 -8.83
C ILE A 945 -15.18 -1.99 -9.79
N SER A 946 -14.08 -2.53 -9.27
CA SER A 946 -12.90 -2.92 -10.05
C SER A 946 -12.75 -4.44 -10.09
N PHE A 947 -12.15 -4.94 -11.17
CA PHE A 947 -11.96 -6.37 -11.40
C PHE A 947 -10.52 -6.78 -11.09
N GLY A 948 -10.31 -7.48 -9.98
CA GLY A 948 -9.01 -8.00 -9.58
C GLY A 948 -8.89 -9.52 -9.76
N PRO A 949 -7.67 -10.08 -9.58
CA PRO A 949 -7.44 -11.52 -9.67
C PRO A 949 -8.25 -12.34 -8.65
N ASP A 950 -8.66 -11.73 -7.53
CA ASP A 950 -9.46 -12.37 -6.48
C ASP A 950 -10.98 -12.22 -6.69
N GLY A 951 -11.42 -11.50 -7.72
CA GLY A 951 -12.82 -11.16 -7.96
C GLY A 951 -13.07 -9.65 -8.13
N PRO A 952 -14.30 -9.26 -8.48
CA PRO A 952 -14.78 -7.88 -8.37
C PRO A 952 -14.71 -7.37 -6.93
N GLY A 953 -14.30 -6.11 -6.75
CA GLY A 953 -14.21 -5.44 -5.44
C GLY A 953 -14.55 -3.95 -5.51
N HIS A 954 -15.00 -3.37 -4.39
CA HIS A 954 -15.41 -1.97 -4.31
C HIS A 954 -14.20 -1.03 -4.42
N LEU A 955 -14.29 -0.02 -5.29
CA LEU A 955 -13.29 1.04 -5.43
C LEU A 955 -13.36 2.01 -4.24
N TYR A 956 -12.19 2.43 -3.75
CA TYR A 956 -12.01 3.41 -2.67
C TYR A 956 -12.68 3.02 -1.34
N TYR A 957 -12.81 1.72 -1.09
CA TYR A 957 -13.40 1.17 0.14
C TYR A 957 -12.71 1.72 1.40
N GLN A 958 -13.50 2.18 2.36
CA GLN A 958 -13.12 2.83 3.61
C GLN A 958 -12.36 4.15 3.49
N GLU A 959 -12.20 4.71 2.30
CA GLU A 959 -11.65 6.07 2.16
C GLU A 959 -12.61 7.11 2.72
N PRO A 960 -12.14 8.27 3.19
CA PRO A 960 -13.03 9.35 3.61
C PRO A 960 -14.02 9.75 2.51
N ARG A 961 -15.27 10.13 2.87
CA ARG A 961 -16.31 10.59 1.94
C ARG A 961 -15.79 11.54 0.86
N ASN A 962 -14.95 12.49 1.24
CA ASN A 962 -14.43 13.52 0.35
C ASN A 962 -13.03 13.21 -0.20
N TYR A 963 -12.56 11.96 -0.14
CA TYR A 963 -11.29 11.56 -0.74
C TYR A 963 -11.40 11.59 -2.27
N PRO A 964 -10.66 12.45 -3.00
CA PRO A 964 -10.86 12.60 -4.45
C PRO A 964 -10.56 11.34 -5.27
N GLY A 965 -9.63 10.49 -4.82
CA GLY A 965 -9.13 9.38 -5.62
C GLY A 965 -8.27 9.82 -6.82
N ASN A 966 -7.85 8.84 -7.64
CA ASN A 966 -7.06 9.11 -8.84
C ASN A 966 -7.92 9.84 -9.87
N PHE A 967 -7.48 11.02 -10.32
CA PHE A 967 -8.23 11.85 -11.27
C PHE A 967 -9.65 12.14 -10.81
N GLU A 968 -9.81 12.39 -9.50
CA GLU A 968 -11.07 12.82 -8.91
C GLU A 968 -12.21 11.78 -9.12
N ALA A 969 -11.81 10.51 -9.21
CA ALA A 969 -12.65 9.34 -9.45
C ALA A 969 -13.90 9.22 -8.59
N THR A 970 -13.88 9.75 -7.36
CA THR A 970 -14.99 9.66 -6.41
C THR A 970 -15.88 10.91 -6.41
N MET A 971 -15.52 11.90 -7.25
CA MET A 971 -16.07 13.25 -7.25
C MET A 971 -16.74 13.62 -8.57
N LEU A 972 -16.39 12.95 -9.66
CA LEU A 972 -16.98 13.15 -10.99
C LEU A 972 -17.73 11.91 -11.46
N ALA A 973 -18.81 12.15 -12.21
CA ALA A 973 -19.52 11.09 -12.90
C ALA A 973 -18.59 10.40 -13.90
N ARG A 974 -18.70 9.08 -14.02
CA ARG A 974 -17.83 8.31 -14.90
C ARG A 974 -18.38 6.95 -15.28
N ASP A 975 -18.00 6.50 -16.45
CA ASP A 975 -18.29 5.15 -16.93
C ASP A 975 -17.41 4.12 -16.22
N LEU A 976 -17.99 2.99 -15.83
CA LEU A 976 -17.34 1.90 -15.13
C LEU A 976 -17.78 0.55 -15.67
N GLY A 977 -17.05 -0.51 -15.32
CA GLY A 977 -17.46 -1.87 -15.64
C GLY A 977 -18.68 -2.36 -14.84
N ALA A 978 -18.84 -1.90 -13.59
CA ALA A 978 -19.99 -2.25 -12.75
C ALA A 978 -20.20 -1.27 -11.58
N VAL A 979 -21.44 -1.23 -11.10
CA VAL A 979 -21.89 -0.60 -9.85
C VAL A 979 -22.68 -1.61 -9.02
N THR A 980 -22.90 -1.34 -7.73
CA THR A 980 -23.55 -2.30 -6.83
C THR A 980 -25.08 -2.25 -6.87
N GLY A 981 -25.72 -3.41 -6.69
CA GLY A 981 -27.17 -3.57 -6.59
C GLY A 981 -27.80 -2.96 -5.34
N ALA A 982 -27.01 -2.46 -4.38
CA ALA A 982 -27.53 -1.81 -3.19
C ALA A 982 -28.23 -0.47 -3.48
N CYS A 983 -27.81 0.24 -4.54
CA CYS A 983 -28.53 1.40 -5.11
C CYS A 983 -28.09 1.61 -6.56
N LEU A 984 -28.85 1.05 -7.50
CA LEU A 984 -28.67 1.28 -8.93
C LEU A 984 -30.00 1.53 -9.64
N MET A 985 -29.97 2.31 -10.71
CA MET A 985 -31.11 2.59 -11.57
C MET A 985 -30.84 2.04 -12.97
N VAL A 986 -31.89 1.51 -13.60
CA VAL A 986 -31.87 0.98 -14.96
C VAL A 986 -33.18 1.29 -15.66
N SER A 987 -33.15 1.61 -16.95
CA SER A 987 -34.38 1.72 -17.73
C SER A 987 -35.05 0.36 -17.87
N LYS A 988 -36.38 0.33 -17.91
CA LYS A 988 -37.13 -0.90 -18.17
C LYS A 988 -36.68 -1.58 -19.46
N ASP A 989 -36.47 -0.79 -20.51
CA ASP A 989 -36.02 -1.29 -21.81
C ASP A 989 -34.65 -1.98 -21.71
N ALA A 990 -33.68 -1.39 -21.00
CA ALA A 990 -32.37 -2.00 -20.80
C ALA A 990 -32.45 -3.27 -19.94
N PHE A 991 -33.27 -3.26 -18.88
CA PHE A 991 -33.50 -4.43 -18.02
C PHE A 991 -34.11 -5.61 -18.81
N ASP A 992 -35.15 -5.34 -19.59
CA ASP A 992 -35.85 -6.34 -20.40
C ASP A 992 -34.95 -6.88 -21.52
N LYS A 993 -34.13 -6.01 -22.13
CA LYS A 993 -33.18 -6.36 -23.19
C LYS A 993 -32.16 -7.42 -22.76
N VAL A 994 -31.71 -7.37 -21.50
CA VAL A 994 -30.75 -8.34 -20.93
C VAL A 994 -31.41 -9.45 -20.12
N HIS A 995 -32.74 -9.52 -20.14
CA HIS A 995 -33.56 -10.50 -19.42
C HIS A 995 -33.35 -10.49 -17.90
N GLY A 996 -33.23 -9.29 -17.31
CA GLY A 996 -33.12 -9.10 -15.87
C GLY A 996 -31.83 -9.64 -15.25
N MET A 997 -31.83 -9.94 -13.96
CA MET A 997 -30.69 -10.48 -13.21
C MET A 997 -30.59 -12.01 -13.34
N THR A 998 -29.37 -12.54 -13.27
CA THR A 998 -29.10 -13.99 -13.40
C THR A 998 -29.41 -14.71 -12.09
N GLU A 999 -30.46 -15.54 -12.07
CA GLU A 999 -30.93 -16.21 -10.86
C GLU A 999 -29.99 -17.30 -10.30
N GLU A 1000 -29.07 -17.82 -11.11
CA GLU A 1000 -28.04 -18.75 -10.61
C GLU A 1000 -27.02 -18.06 -9.68
N LEU A 1001 -26.83 -16.75 -9.85
CA LEU A 1001 -26.06 -15.90 -8.94
C LEU A 1001 -27.01 -15.37 -7.86
N ALA A 1002 -27.31 -16.20 -6.86
CA ALA A 1002 -28.37 -15.92 -5.91
C ALA A 1002 -28.01 -14.80 -4.92
N VAL A 1003 -26.74 -14.68 -4.54
CA VAL A 1003 -26.33 -13.79 -3.43
C VAL A 1003 -25.18 -12.86 -3.77
N ASN A 1004 -24.14 -13.36 -4.44
CA ASN A 1004 -22.96 -12.59 -4.81
C ASN A 1004 -22.86 -12.42 -6.33
N TYR A 1005 -22.19 -11.36 -6.76
CA TYR A 1005 -21.87 -11.03 -8.16
C TYR A 1005 -23.05 -10.87 -9.12
N ASN A 1006 -24.29 -10.89 -8.63
CA ASN A 1006 -25.49 -10.74 -9.45
C ASN A 1006 -25.61 -9.34 -10.08
N ASP A 1007 -25.26 -8.30 -9.33
CA ASP A 1007 -25.20 -6.92 -9.76
C ASP A 1007 -24.07 -6.68 -10.77
N VAL A 1008 -22.90 -7.27 -10.51
CA VAL A 1008 -21.77 -7.21 -11.44
C VAL A 1008 -22.09 -7.92 -12.76
N ASP A 1009 -22.64 -9.13 -12.72
CA ASP A 1009 -23.11 -9.85 -13.90
C ASP A 1009 -24.16 -9.04 -14.67
N PHE A 1010 -25.10 -8.43 -13.97
CA PHE A 1010 -26.12 -7.58 -14.58
C PHE A 1010 -25.51 -6.38 -15.31
N CYS A 1011 -24.57 -5.67 -14.68
CA CYS A 1011 -23.83 -4.57 -15.32
C CYS A 1011 -23.08 -5.04 -16.58
N LEU A 1012 -22.38 -6.18 -16.51
CA LEU A 1012 -21.63 -6.71 -17.65
C LEU A 1012 -22.54 -7.15 -18.81
N LYS A 1013 -23.76 -7.65 -18.53
CA LYS A 1013 -24.77 -7.91 -19.57
C LYS A 1013 -25.20 -6.63 -20.27
N VAL A 1014 -25.43 -5.56 -19.52
CA VAL A 1014 -25.78 -4.24 -20.07
C VAL A 1014 -24.65 -3.67 -20.91
N LEU A 1015 -23.39 -3.80 -20.47
CA LEU A 1015 -22.23 -3.40 -21.27
C LEU A 1015 -22.09 -4.19 -22.58
N ARG A 1016 -22.39 -5.51 -22.58
CA ARG A 1016 -22.40 -6.32 -23.82
C ARG A 1016 -23.42 -5.81 -24.84
N GLU A 1017 -24.48 -5.16 -24.39
CA GLU A 1017 -25.47 -4.48 -25.23
C GLU A 1017 -25.04 -3.08 -25.71
N LYS A 1018 -23.78 -2.70 -25.45
CA LYS A 1018 -23.17 -1.40 -25.79
C LYS A 1018 -23.83 -0.21 -25.11
N LEU A 1019 -24.43 -0.44 -23.94
CA LEU A 1019 -24.97 0.61 -23.08
C LEU A 1019 -23.98 0.89 -21.96
N LEU A 1020 -23.87 2.14 -21.52
CA LEU A 1020 -22.95 2.58 -20.47
C LEU A 1020 -23.47 2.23 -19.06
N VAL A 1021 -22.53 2.03 -18.14
CA VAL A 1021 -22.79 1.92 -16.69
C VAL A 1021 -22.08 3.08 -16.02
N VAL A 1022 -22.85 4.03 -15.47
CA VAL A 1022 -22.32 5.32 -15.00
C VAL A 1022 -22.41 5.42 -13.48
N PHE A 1023 -21.28 5.67 -12.83
CA PHE A 1023 -21.24 6.02 -11.42
C PHE A 1023 -21.57 7.51 -11.21
N ILE A 1024 -22.47 7.81 -10.28
CA ILE A 1024 -22.95 9.16 -9.96
C ILE A 1024 -22.52 9.54 -8.54
N PRO A 1025 -21.50 10.39 -8.36
CA PRO A 1025 -20.93 10.69 -7.04
C PRO A 1025 -21.80 11.62 -6.18
N THR A 1026 -22.75 12.32 -6.80
CA THR A 1026 -23.64 13.30 -6.15
C THR A 1026 -24.89 12.65 -5.53
N ALA A 1027 -25.27 11.46 -5.99
CA ALA A 1027 -26.30 10.64 -5.35
C ALA A 1027 -25.64 9.85 -4.21
N GLU A 1028 -25.74 10.36 -2.98
CA GLU A 1028 -25.13 9.73 -1.80
C GLU A 1028 -26.20 9.11 -0.89
N LEU A 1029 -25.93 7.89 -0.43
CA LEU A 1029 -26.73 7.16 0.57
C LEU A 1029 -25.81 6.53 1.61
N HIS A 1030 -26.31 6.38 2.84
CA HIS A 1030 -25.70 5.46 3.80
C HIS A 1030 -26.18 4.04 3.52
N HIS A 1031 -25.28 3.05 3.62
CA HIS A 1031 -25.62 1.64 3.52
C HIS A 1031 -25.03 0.93 4.75
N TYR A 1032 -25.89 0.32 5.55
CA TYR A 1032 -25.54 -0.22 6.87
C TYR A 1032 -24.92 -1.63 6.83
N GLU A 1033 -24.94 -2.29 5.66
CA GLU A 1033 -24.30 -3.56 5.27
C GLU A 1033 -24.40 -4.75 6.25
N SER A 1034 -24.76 -5.93 5.73
CA SER A 1034 -24.71 -7.21 6.45
C SER A 1034 -25.55 -7.30 7.74
N VAL A 1035 -26.30 -6.26 8.11
CA VAL A 1035 -27.19 -6.22 9.29
C VAL A 1035 -28.25 -7.32 9.21
N SER A 1036 -28.77 -7.62 8.02
CA SER A 1036 -29.77 -8.67 7.81
C SER A 1036 -29.18 -10.02 7.38
N ARG A 1037 -27.96 -10.02 6.80
CA ARG A 1037 -27.37 -11.19 6.11
C ARG A 1037 -26.31 -11.94 6.91
N GLY A 1038 -25.44 -11.25 7.66
CA GLY A 1038 -24.25 -11.82 8.33
C GLY A 1038 -23.17 -12.37 7.37
N SER A 1039 -22.02 -12.76 7.92
CA SER A 1039 -20.80 -13.15 7.18
C SER A 1039 -20.91 -14.39 6.28
N ASP A 1040 -20.18 -14.38 5.14
CA ASP A 1040 -19.99 -15.52 4.23
C ASP A 1040 -18.72 -16.35 4.56
N ALA A 1041 -18.03 -16.05 5.68
CA ALA A 1041 -16.73 -16.62 6.02
C ALA A 1041 -16.73 -18.13 6.41
N SER A 1042 -17.88 -18.76 6.64
CA SER A 1042 -17.93 -20.17 7.10
C SER A 1042 -19.18 -20.95 6.67
N GLY A 1043 -19.08 -22.28 6.74
CA GLY A 1043 -20.20 -23.21 6.55
C GLY A 1043 -20.79 -23.22 5.12
N LYS A 1044 -22.12 -23.38 5.03
CA LYS A 1044 -22.84 -23.47 3.75
C LYS A 1044 -22.74 -22.18 2.90
N LYS A 1045 -22.57 -21.02 3.54
CA LYS A 1045 -22.44 -19.72 2.87
C LYS A 1045 -21.11 -19.59 2.13
N ALA A 1046 -20.00 -20.00 2.75
CA ALA A 1046 -18.69 -20.03 2.10
C ALA A 1046 -18.67 -20.94 0.86
N ILE A 1047 -19.30 -22.13 0.95
CA ILE A 1047 -19.42 -23.06 -0.20
C ILE A 1047 -20.24 -22.42 -1.34
N ARG A 1048 -21.35 -21.74 -1.02
CA ARG A 1048 -22.13 -21.00 -2.01
C ARG A 1048 -21.30 -19.89 -2.65
N PHE A 1049 -20.62 -19.08 -1.86
CA PHE A 1049 -19.77 -17.99 -2.35
C PHE A 1049 -18.73 -18.49 -3.35
N GLU A 1050 -18.02 -19.57 -3.02
CA GLU A 1050 -17.04 -20.19 -3.93
C GLU A 1050 -17.67 -20.72 -5.22
N LYS A 1051 -18.87 -21.31 -5.13
CA LYS A 1051 -19.63 -21.76 -6.31
C LYS A 1051 -20.03 -20.59 -7.20
N GLU A 1052 -20.64 -19.55 -6.64
CA GLU A 1052 -21.08 -18.34 -7.36
C GLU A 1052 -19.87 -17.62 -7.98
N ARG A 1053 -18.74 -17.56 -7.26
CA ARG A 1053 -17.48 -17.03 -7.79
C ARG A 1053 -17.01 -17.80 -9.01
N GLY A 1054 -16.94 -19.13 -8.92
CA GLY A 1054 -16.54 -19.98 -10.04
C GLY A 1054 -17.48 -19.83 -11.24
N GLU A 1055 -18.79 -19.73 -10.99
CA GLU A 1055 -19.79 -19.53 -12.03
C GLU A 1055 -19.63 -18.17 -12.73
N PHE A 1056 -19.51 -17.08 -11.95
CA PHE A 1056 -19.27 -15.74 -12.47
C PHE A 1056 -17.99 -15.68 -13.31
N MET A 1057 -16.87 -16.21 -12.78
CA MET A 1057 -15.60 -16.25 -13.50
C MET A 1057 -15.68 -17.05 -14.80
N SER A 1058 -16.48 -18.12 -14.85
CA SER A 1058 -16.67 -18.89 -16.09
C SER A 1058 -17.51 -18.15 -17.14
N ARG A 1059 -18.45 -17.30 -16.70
CA ARG A 1059 -19.33 -16.51 -17.58
C ARG A 1059 -18.62 -15.28 -18.16
N TRP A 1060 -17.67 -14.73 -17.42
CA TRP A 1060 -17.00 -13.45 -17.73
C TRP A 1060 -15.47 -13.54 -17.65
N PRO A 1061 -14.81 -14.47 -18.37
CA PRO A 1061 -13.35 -14.56 -18.35
C PRO A 1061 -12.67 -13.24 -18.79
N GLU A 1062 -13.31 -12.46 -19.68
CA GLU A 1062 -12.81 -11.18 -20.16
C GLU A 1062 -12.67 -10.12 -19.06
N ALA A 1063 -13.54 -10.13 -18.05
CA ALA A 1063 -13.51 -9.18 -16.94
C ALA A 1063 -12.23 -9.33 -16.09
N PHE A 1064 -11.57 -10.49 -16.17
CA PHE A 1064 -10.34 -10.82 -15.47
C PHE A 1064 -9.10 -10.74 -16.36
N THR A 1065 -9.24 -10.22 -17.58
CA THR A 1065 -8.08 -9.98 -18.45
C THR A 1065 -7.35 -8.71 -18.03
N VAL A 1066 -6.16 -8.48 -18.60
CA VAL A 1066 -5.33 -7.29 -18.34
C VAL A 1066 -6.06 -5.98 -18.67
N LYS A 1067 -7.19 -6.01 -19.39
CA LYS A 1067 -7.93 -4.83 -19.83
C LYS A 1067 -9.40 -4.93 -19.41
N ALA A 1068 -9.66 -4.81 -18.11
CA ALA A 1068 -11.03 -4.72 -17.60
C ALA A 1068 -11.72 -3.46 -18.15
N PRO A 1069 -13.05 -3.49 -18.38
CA PRO A 1069 -13.77 -2.36 -18.99
C PRO A 1069 -13.58 -1.05 -18.21
N PHE A 1070 -13.20 0.01 -18.92
CA PHE A 1070 -12.97 1.36 -18.36
C PHE A 1070 -11.86 1.46 -17.31
N GLU A 1071 -11.13 0.39 -17.03
CA GLU A 1071 -9.99 0.41 -16.11
C GLU A 1071 -8.67 0.54 -16.88
N ASN A 1072 -7.78 1.40 -16.39
CA ASN A 1072 -6.42 1.41 -16.88
C ASN A 1072 -5.69 0.16 -16.34
N PRO A 1073 -5.01 -0.64 -17.19
CA PRO A 1073 -4.26 -1.82 -16.74
C PRO A 1073 -3.22 -1.49 -15.66
N ASN A 1074 -2.64 -0.28 -15.69
CA ASN A 1074 -1.68 0.17 -14.68
C ASN A 1074 -2.35 0.42 -13.31
N MET A 1075 -3.66 0.64 -13.25
CA MET A 1075 -4.42 0.90 -12.02
C MET A 1075 -5.25 -0.29 -11.52
N GLN A 1076 -5.39 -1.35 -12.32
CA GLN A 1076 -6.23 -2.51 -11.98
C GLN A 1076 -5.82 -3.11 -10.63
N PHE A 1077 -6.82 -3.34 -9.77
CA PHE A 1077 -6.63 -3.83 -8.41
C PHE A 1077 -5.87 -5.16 -8.45
N GLY A 1078 -4.71 -5.20 -7.79
CA GLY A 1078 -3.94 -6.43 -7.70
C GLY A 1078 -3.10 -6.80 -8.94
N ILE A 1079 -2.81 -5.90 -9.90
CA ILE A 1079 -2.08 -6.30 -11.13
C ILE A 1079 -0.78 -5.51 -11.43
N LEU A 1080 -0.80 -4.21 -11.76
CA LEU A 1080 0.43 -3.57 -12.32
C LEU A 1080 1.08 -2.50 -11.46
N TYR A 1081 0.59 -1.26 -11.35
CA TYR A 1081 1.38 -0.24 -10.66
C TYR A 1081 1.42 -0.46 -9.15
N GLN A 1082 0.27 -0.68 -8.49
CA GLN A 1082 0.26 -0.88 -7.04
C GLN A 1082 0.98 -2.17 -6.63
N ILE A 1083 0.82 -3.28 -7.37
CA ILE A 1083 1.53 -4.52 -7.08
C ILE A 1083 2.99 -4.44 -7.48
N LEU A 1084 3.36 -3.96 -8.66
CA LEU A 1084 4.78 -3.88 -9.03
C LEU A 1084 5.50 -2.84 -8.19
N ASN A 1085 4.87 -1.71 -7.82
CA ASN A 1085 5.44 -0.77 -6.88
C ASN A 1085 5.48 -1.36 -5.46
N ARG A 1086 4.49 -2.13 -5.00
CA ARG A 1086 4.56 -2.83 -3.69
C ARG A 1086 5.57 -3.96 -3.67
N ASN A 1087 5.68 -4.76 -4.73
CA ASN A 1087 6.65 -5.83 -4.91
C ASN A 1087 8.05 -5.26 -5.15
N TYR A 1088 8.17 -4.12 -5.81
CA TYR A 1088 9.39 -3.33 -5.88
C TYR A 1088 9.74 -2.78 -4.49
N LYS A 1089 8.79 -2.18 -3.77
CA LYS A 1089 8.90 -1.78 -2.37
C LYS A 1089 9.08 -2.97 -1.42
N ARG A 1090 8.84 -4.23 -1.82
CA ARG A 1090 9.07 -5.48 -1.03
C ARG A 1090 10.34 -6.22 -1.44
N ALA A 1091 10.77 -6.07 -2.69
CA ALA A 1091 12.10 -6.45 -3.16
C ALA A 1091 13.16 -5.45 -2.68
N ASN A 1092 12.72 -4.21 -2.40
CA ASN A 1092 13.46 -3.17 -1.72
C ASN A 1092 12.97 -2.96 -0.26
N GLN A 1093 11.93 -3.72 0.16
CA GLN A 1093 11.50 -4.27 1.47
C GLN A 1093 12.62 -4.97 2.21
#